data_AF-A0A1F5RYQ6-F1
#
_entry.id   AF-A0A1F5RYQ6-F1
#
_cell.length_a   1.000
_cell.length_b   1.000
_cell.length_c   1.000
_cell.angle_alpha   90.00
_cell.angle_beta   90.00
_cell.angle_gamma   90.00
#
_symmetry.space_group_name_H-M   'P 1'
#
loop_
_entity.id
_entity.type
_entity.pdbx_description
1 polymer ?
#
loop_
_entity_poly.entity_id
_entity_poly.type
_entity_poly.pdbx_seq_one_letter_code
_entity_poly.pdbx_strand_id
1 'polypeptide(L)'
;MSSAVRNKIKIIVTLGPATHTEEYLRKIKERGVDFARINMSHSSLDDLRYFIALAKKIGIPFIIDTEGSQVRTGELSSAAVSIDENAAVKIYARPIIGSSREICLRPAGVIEQLEKGDLIHIDFNALVLRVCDASTIAQGYITARSVTSGALGQNKAVVIDSGSRKKLNIAPLSAKDLKSIDLGLQAGIGYLAVSFVRSGEAVDYIKAITQGNMKIISKIECVDALHNLDEIILKSDYLLLDRGDLSKEIPIEKIPLAQKTIINRARNLGKEVFVATNLLETMVTKPRPNRAEVNDVVNTILDGAAGLTLSAETAIGQYPLESINMLNNLIKEAAVIDNFGEINQAREKVAQKLERMNYLSAASLVSSLIAPHGGKLVDGMAKEVPNATYLNSLEKIALNQNLQMDAEQIAIGAFSPLEGFMKRDDLQSVLDKMCLTSGIVWTVPVVLDVSPEQADRIKLGEEAALINEQGEIMATLLVEDKYQIDKTEFNQNMYGTNDLKHPGVRWVNSWQEVLLGGRINLIKRRSSPYKEYELTPRQVRKLFAERGWNKVVGFHTRNVIHRSHEFIQLKALEQGGSDGLFVHPVIGQKKAGDFHTPYIIKSYEKMIDSFYPKHRVVFATFATFSRYAGPREAIFTAICRQNFGCSHFIVGRDHTGVGDFYGPWAAHEIFEKFPDLEIKPIKFGKIFYSRKYQKHIHELDDTEHQAEEKLDISGTEARNMLKQKQTPPAWFMRPEISNIIIEAIERGEEVFVGDKEDKKDKQGAVIWFTGLSGSGKTTVALALKRQLASANKTVAIIDGDDVRANLHRHLGFSRDDIKQNNRLVAELAKEKAAVFDFVLVPIISPYQEDRVMARETVGNNFIEVFSNASLETCVARDTKGLYKQASAGEINNLIGVSAANPYEIPDDADLELKTDQKTVDQCVEQVIEYLNNHGWLVAE
;
A
#
# COMPACT_ATOMS: atom_id res chain seq x y z
N MET A 1 23.52 36.10 26.06
CA MET A 1 22.59 35.46 27.02
C MET A 1 22.09 34.17 26.39
N SER A 2 22.08 33.12 27.20
CA SER A 2 21.84 31.71 26.87
C SER A 2 20.72 31.47 25.85
N SER A 3 21.01 30.67 24.83
CA SER A 3 20.02 30.00 23.99
C SER A 3 19.16 29.11 24.88
N ALA A 4 18.00 29.61 25.30
CA ALA A 4 17.02 28.80 26.02
C ALA A 4 16.72 27.55 25.17
N VAL A 5 16.97 26.38 25.76
CA VAL A 5 16.55 25.08 25.25
C VAL A 5 15.05 25.20 24.95
N ARG A 6 14.69 25.24 23.66
CA ARG A 6 13.29 25.39 23.23
C ARG A 6 12.52 24.13 23.61
N ASN A 7 11.53 24.27 24.50
CA ASN A 7 10.73 23.14 24.98
C ASN A 7 9.83 22.60 23.87
N LYS A 8 9.89 21.27 23.66
CA LYS A 8 8.97 20.53 22.80
C LYS A 8 7.52 20.72 23.30
N ILE A 9 6.59 21.04 22.39
CA ILE A 9 5.15 21.13 22.70
C ILE A 9 4.67 19.78 23.24
N LYS A 10 4.06 19.80 24.42
CA LYS A 10 3.60 18.59 25.13
C LYS A 10 2.14 18.27 24.79
N ILE A 11 1.79 16.98 24.82
CA ILE A 11 0.42 16.51 24.58
C ILE A 11 -0.14 15.87 25.86
N ILE A 12 -1.32 16.33 26.26
CA ILE A 12 -2.14 15.72 27.31
C ILE A 12 -3.36 15.07 26.66
N VAL A 13 -3.66 13.82 27.01
CA VAL A 13 -4.89 13.13 26.56
C VAL A 13 -5.76 12.76 27.75
N THR A 14 -7.07 12.88 27.57
CA THR A 14 -8.05 12.48 28.59
C THR A 14 -8.45 11.03 28.35
N LEU A 15 -8.30 10.18 29.37
CA LEU A 15 -8.72 8.78 29.34
C LEU A 15 -10.21 8.67 29.66
N GLY A 16 -10.86 7.69 29.03
CA GLY A 16 -12.27 7.42 29.22
C GLY A 16 -12.71 6.12 28.52
N PRO A 17 -14.02 5.92 28.33
CA PRO A 17 -14.56 4.72 27.68
C PRO A 17 -13.94 4.39 26.31
N ALA A 18 -13.57 5.39 25.50
CA ALA A 18 -12.96 5.16 24.19
C ALA A 18 -11.50 4.64 24.28
N THR A 19 -10.86 4.81 25.43
CA THR A 19 -9.42 4.55 25.65
C THR A 19 -9.17 3.69 26.89
N HIS A 20 -10.15 2.87 27.28
CA HIS A 20 -10.14 2.13 28.54
C HIS A 20 -9.26 0.88 28.56
N THR A 21 -8.68 0.44 27.44
CA THR A 21 -7.91 -0.81 27.37
C THR A 21 -6.40 -0.57 27.40
N GLU A 22 -5.65 -1.60 27.82
CA GLU A 22 -4.19 -1.58 27.81
C GLU A 22 -3.61 -1.36 26.39
N GLU A 23 -4.23 -1.98 25.38
CA GLU A 23 -3.84 -1.82 23.98
C GLU A 23 -3.92 -0.36 23.53
N TYR A 24 -5.01 0.34 23.88
CA TYR A 24 -5.17 1.75 23.56
C TYR A 24 -4.12 2.61 24.25
N LEU A 25 -3.86 2.40 25.55
CA LEU A 25 -2.82 3.17 26.26
C LEU A 25 -1.42 2.94 25.70
N ARG A 26 -1.08 1.72 25.26
CA ARG A 26 0.19 1.45 24.54
C ARG A 26 0.25 2.25 23.24
N LYS A 27 -0.81 2.20 22.43
CA LYS A 27 -0.91 2.95 21.17
C LYS A 27 -0.82 4.47 21.35
N ILE A 28 -1.37 4.99 22.45
CA ILE A 28 -1.28 6.40 22.86
C ILE A 28 0.18 6.76 23.20
N LYS A 29 0.84 5.96 24.04
CA LYS A 29 2.25 6.18 24.42
C LYS A 29 3.18 6.13 23.21
N GLU A 30 3.00 5.18 22.31
CA GLU A 30 3.79 5.06 21.07
C GLU A 30 3.66 6.28 20.14
N ARG A 31 2.54 7.01 20.22
CA ARG A 31 2.31 8.26 19.46
C ARG A 31 2.93 9.49 20.11
N GLY A 32 3.72 9.32 21.16
CA GLY A 32 4.50 10.39 21.78
C GLY A 32 3.71 11.30 22.71
N VAL A 33 2.60 10.82 23.28
CA VAL A 33 1.83 11.54 24.31
C VAL A 33 2.62 11.65 25.61
N ASP A 34 2.69 12.85 26.19
CA ASP A 34 3.49 13.14 27.38
C ASP A 34 2.74 12.84 28.68
N PHE A 35 1.43 13.11 28.73
CA PHE A 35 0.60 12.87 29.91
C PHE A 35 -0.75 12.25 29.55
N ALA A 36 -1.18 11.29 30.36
CA ALA A 36 -2.58 10.88 30.44
C ALA A 36 -3.26 11.61 31.61
N ARG A 37 -4.52 12.00 31.45
CA ARG A 37 -5.33 12.56 32.54
C ARG A 37 -6.68 11.87 32.65
N ILE A 38 -7.31 11.94 33.83
CA ILE A 38 -8.71 11.56 34.03
C ILE A 38 -9.50 12.76 34.55
N ASN A 39 -10.68 13.00 33.99
CA ASN A 39 -11.57 14.09 34.40
C ASN A 39 -12.56 13.62 35.47
N MET A 40 -12.35 14.08 36.71
CA MET A 40 -13.17 13.66 37.85
C MET A 40 -14.59 14.22 37.85
N SER A 41 -14.94 15.18 36.99
CA SER A 41 -16.33 15.64 36.83
C SER A 41 -17.25 14.55 36.25
N HIS A 42 -16.68 13.61 35.49
CA HIS A 42 -17.41 12.54 34.80
C HIS A 42 -16.97 11.13 35.21
N SER A 43 -15.99 11.02 36.11
CA SER A 43 -15.41 9.75 36.56
C SER A 43 -15.66 9.51 38.05
N SER A 44 -15.78 8.24 38.43
CA SER A 44 -15.85 7.79 39.81
C SER A 44 -14.47 7.62 40.44
N LEU A 45 -14.41 7.41 41.77
CA LEU A 45 -13.15 7.07 42.43
C LEU A 45 -12.63 5.68 42.03
N ASP A 46 -13.50 4.78 41.57
CA ASP A 46 -13.10 3.48 41.06
C ASP A 46 -12.48 3.58 39.67
N ASP A 47 -13.02 4.44 38.81
CA ASP A 47 -12.39 4.77 37.52
C ASP A 47 -10.99 5.35 37.73
N LEU A 48 -10.83 6.26 38.70
CA LEU A 48 -9.54 6.83 39.06
C LEU A 48 -8.51 5.75 39.43
N ARG A 49 -8.88 4.80 40.30
CA ARG A 49 -8.01 3.67 40.68
C ARG A 49 -7.63 2.82 39.47
N TYR A 50 -8.61 2.50 38.63
CA TYR A 50 -8.42 1.70 37.42
C TYR A 50 -7.41 2.37 36.47
N PHE A 51 -7.62 3.64 36.13
CA PHE A 51 -6.78 4.35 35.17
C PHE A 51 -5.38 4.66 35.71
N ILE A 52 -5.23 4.92 37.01
CA ILE A 52 -3.91 5.03 37.66
C ILE A 52 -3.13 3.72 37.49
N ALA A 53 -3.75 2.57 37.79
CA ALA A 53 -3.09 1.27 37.66
C ALA A 53 -2.69 0.99 36.20
N LEU A 54 -3.57 1.30 35.26
CA LEU A 54 -3.33 1.12 33.83
C LEU A 54 -2.18 2.01 33.33
N ALA A 55 -2.18 3.28 33.69
CA ALA A 55 -1.13 4.23 33.32
C ALA A 55 0.24 3.84 33.91
N LYS A 56 0.26 3.39 35.17
CA LYS A 56 1.48 2.89 35.83
C LYS A 56 2.04 1.64 35.14
N LYS A 57 1.17 0.71 34.74
CA LYS A 57 1.57 -0.50 33.99
C LYS A 57 2.24 -0.17 32.66
N ILE A 58 1.73 0.83 31.94
CA ILE A 58 2.27 1.26 30.64
C ILE A 58 3.45 2.23 30.79
N GLY A 59 3.60 2.87 31.95
CA GLY A 59 4.63 3.86 32.24
C GLY A 59 4.39 5.16 31.48
N ILE A 60 3.16 5.69 31.54
CA ILE A 60 2.82 7.04 31.07
C ILE A 60 2.55 7.94 32.28
N PRO A 61 3.12 9.15 32.36
CA PRO A 61 2.81 10.12 33.42
C PRO A 61 1.31 10.41 33.49
N PHE A 62 0.79 10.57 34.70
CA PHE A 62 -0.65 10.68 34.96
C PHE A 62 -1.01 11.97 35.70
N ILE A 63 -2.14 12.58 35.32
CA ILE A 63 -2.69 13.80 35.91
C ILE A 63 -4.10 13.52 36.44
N ILE A 64 -4.36 13.92 37.68
CA ILE A 64 -5.72 13.94 38.24
C ILE A 64 -6.31 15.31 37.92
N ASP A 65 -7.40 15.37 37.15
CA ASP A 65 -8.13 16.61 36.85
C ASP A 65 -9.38 16.68 37.74
N THR A 66 -9.34 17.57 38.73
CA THR A 66 -10.36 17.66 39.79
C THR A 66 -11.70 18.16 39.22
N GLU A 67 -12.82 17.85 39.90
CA GLU A 67 -14.11 18.41 39.48
C GLU A 67 -14.24 19.89 39.86
N GLY A 68 -13.60 20.29 40.96
CA GLY A 68 -13.63 21.65 41.47
C GLY A 68 -14.95 22.01 42.15
N SER A 69 -14.92 23.10 42.90
CA SER A 69 -16.06 23.60 43.67
C SER A 69 -16.90 24.59 42.86
N GLN A 70 -17.67 24.09 41.89
CA GLN A 70 -18.60 24.91 41.11
C GLN A 70 -19.98 24.94 41.78
N VAL A 71 -20.67 26.09 41.74
CA VAL A 71 -22.08 26.16 42.16
C VAL A 71 -22.94 25.47 41.11
N ARG A 72 -23.83 24.58 41.55
CA ARG A 72 -24.70 23.81 40.66
C ARG A 72 -26.14 23.74 41.17
N THR A 73 -27.07 23.54 40.25
CA THR A 73 -28.46 23.23 40.60
C THR A 73 -28.55 21.85 41.25
N GLY A 74 -29.44 21.73 42.24
CA GLY A 74 -29.74 20.45 42.90
C GLY A 74 -30.56 19.50 42.02
N GLU A 75 -31.03 18.43 42.65
CA GLU A 75 -31.93 17.47 42.02
C GLU A 75 -33.31 18.09 41.76
N LEU A 76 -34.01 17.56 40.75
CA LEU A 76 -35.35 17.99 40.34
C LEU A 76 -36.26 16.77 40.21
N SER A 77 -37.57 16.99 40.30
CA SER A 77 -38.59 15.94 40.13
C SER A 77 -38.64 15.33 38.73
N SER A 78 -38.09 16.04 37.73
CA SER A 78 -37.96 15.63 36.33
C SER A 78 -36.58 16.03 35.80
N ALA A 79 -36.18 15.53 34.63
CA ALA A 79 -34.88 15.86 34.03
C ALA A 79 -34.68 17.38 33.83
N ALA A 80 -35.76 18.09 33.50
CA ALA A 80 -35.83 19.54 33.49
C ALA A 80 -37.25 20.03 33.83
N VAL A 81 -37.37 21.26 34.31
CA VAL A 81 -38.64 21.96 34.57
C VAL A 81 -38.63 23.33 33.87
N SER A 82 -39.76 23.74 33.29
CA SER A 82 -39.89 25.08 32.69
C SER A 82 -40.30 26.09 33.75
N ILE A 83 -39.68 27.27 33.72
CA ILE A 83 -39.99 28.40 34.60
C ILE A 83 -40.35 29.59 33.71
N ASP A 84 -41.58 30.08 33.84
CA ASP A 84 -42.06 31.26 33.11
C ASP A 84 -41.40 32.54 33.63
N GLU A 85 -41.37 33.59 32.82
CA GLU A 85 -40.83 34.88 33.22
C GLU A 85 -41.63 35.46 34.41
N ASN A 86 -40.95 36.11 35.36
CA ASN A 86 -41.51 36.66 36.60
C ASN A 86 -42.10 35.64 37.60
N ALA A 87 -41.99 34.34 37.34
CA ALA A 87 -42.40 33.29 38.28
C ALA A 87 -41.60 33.38 39.60
N ALA A 88 -42.29 33.18 40.72
CA ALA A 88 -41.68 33.15 42.04
C ALA A 88 -41.05 31.78 42.32
N VAL A 89 -39.79 31.79 42.76
CA VAL A 89 -38.99 30.59 43.03
C VAL A 89 -38.40 30.70 44.45
N LYS A 90 -38.57 29.65 45.26
CA LYS A 90 -37.87 29.51 46.55
C LYS A 90 -36.58 28.72 46.33
N ILE A 91 -35.47 29.23 46.86
CA ILE A 91 -34.16 28.56 46.79
C ILE A 91 -33.78 28.11 48.21
N TYR A 92 -33.83 26.80 48.46
CA TYR A 92 -33.62 26.20 49.78
C TYR A 92 -32.14 25.97 50.08
N ALA A 93 -31.71 26.32 51.29
CA ALA A 93 -30.36 26.10 51.84
C ALA A 93 -30.11 24.65 52.29
N ARG A 94 -30.99 23.72 51.93
CA ARG A 94 -30.83 22.28 52.17
C ARG A 94 -31.12 21.52 50.88
N PRO A 95 -30.54 20.33 50.68
CA PRO A 95 -30.92 19.47 49.57
C PRO A 95 -32.43 19.18 49.56
N ILE A 96 -33.07 19.43 48.43
CA ILE A 96 -34.47 19.07 48.14
C ILE A 96 -34.56 18.51 46.73
N ILE A 97 -35.63 17.74 46.44
CA ILE A 97 -36.04 17.45 45.07
C ILE A 97 -36.83 18.67 44.58
N GLY A 98 -36.24 19.43 43.68
CA GLY A 98 -36.81 20.69 43.20
C GLY A 98 -37.91 20.55 42.14
N SER A 99 -38.62 21.64 41.91
CA SER A 99 -39.70 21.84 40.94
C SER A 99 -39.57 23.23 40.28
N SER A 100 -40.55 23.65 39.46
CA SER A 100 -40.56 25.01 38.88
C SER A 100 -40.73 26.14 39.92
N ARG A 101 -41.08 25.82 41.17
CA ARG A 101 -41.29 26.80 42.26
C ARG A 101 -40.30 26.68 43.41
N GLU A 102 -39.61 25.56 43.54
CA GLU A 102 -38.75 25.26 44.68
C GLU A 102 -37.48 24.58 44.18
N ILE A 103 -36.31 25.15 44.47
CA ILE A 103 -35.02 24.62 43.98
C ILE A 103 -34.00 24.66 45.12
N CYS A 104 -32.86 24.00 44.94
CA CYS A 104 -31.70 24.19 45.81
C CYS A 104 -30.43 24.31 44.96
N LEU A 105 -29.39 24.89 45.56
CA LEU A 105 -28.05 25.01 44.97
C LEU A 105 -27.04 24.21 45.79
N ARG A 106 -25.99 23.73 45.14
CA ARG A 106 -24.87 23.01 45.75
C ARG A 106 -23.57 23.77 45.45
N PRO A 107 -22.68 23.98 46.44
CA PRO A 107 -22.84 23.65 47.85
C PRO A 107 -23.89 24.54 48.54
N ALA A 108 -24.61 23.98 49.51
CA ALA A 108 -25.76 24.64 50.16
C ALA A 108 -25.42 25.98 50.84
N GLY A 109 -24.21 26.09 51.42
CA GLY A 109 -23.73 27.30 52.09
C GLY A 109 -23.52 28.51 51.17
N VAL A 110 -23.68 28.36 49.85
CA VAL A 110 -23.68 29.50 48.92
C VAL A 110 -24.92 30.38 49.11
N ILE A 111 -26.05 29.79 49.50
CA ILE A 111 -27.35 30.48 49.57
C ILE A 111 -27.37 31.49 50.72
N GLU A 112 -26.66 31.18 51.81
CA GLU A 112 -26.50 32.05 52.98
C GLU A 112 -25.69 33.32 52.67
N GLN A 113 -24.97 33.33 51.55
CA GLN A 113 -24.10 34.44 51.15
C GLN A 113 -24.78 35.39 50.15
N LEU A 114 -25.96 35.01 49.61
CA LEU A 114 -26.71 35.77 48.63
C LEU A 114 -27.45 36.97 49.25
N GLU A 115 -27.47 38.07 48.52
CA GLU A 115 -28.10 39.32 48.92
C GLU A 115 -29.27 39.68 47.98
N LYS A 116 -30.19 40.50 48.49
CA LYS A 116 -31.30 40.99 47.67
C LYS A 116 -30.74 41.76 46.47
N GLY A 117 -31.17 41.38 45.27
CA GLY A 117 -30.72 41.98 44.01
C GLY A 117 -29.69 41.15 43.26
N ASP A 118 -29.06 40.15 43.88
CA ASP A 118 -28.13 39.25 43.19
C ASP A 118 -28.84 38.51 42.04
N LEU A 119 -28.11 38.33 40.93
CA LEU A 119 -28.56 37.55 39.78
C LEU A 119 -27.91 36.17 39.80
N ILE A 120 -28.71 35.14 39.57
CA ILE A 120 -28.32 33.74 39.52
C ILE A 120 -28.54 33.27 38.09
N HIS A 121 -27.45 33.15 37.35
CA HIS A 121 -27.43 32.69 35.97
C HIS A 121 -27.25 31.18 35.95
N ILE A 122 -28.19 30.46 35.33
CA ILE A 122 -28.20 29.00 35.27
C ILE A 122 -28.01 28.56 33.82
N ASP A 123 -27.07 27.63 33.60
CA ASP A 123 -26.79 27.01 32.29
C ASP A 123 -26.62 28.04 31.15
N PHE A 124 -25.76 29.04 31.37
CA PHE A 124 -25.39 30.06 30.37
C PHE A 124 -26.56 30.95 29.93
N ASN A 125 -27.25 31.54 30.91
CA ASN A 125 -28.43 32.40 30.73
C ASN A 125 -29.67 31.69 30.20
N ALA A 126 -29.67 30.35 30.13
CA ALA A 126 -30.89 29.59 29.85
C ALA A 126 -32.02 29.95 30.83
N LEU A 127 -31.67 30.26 32.08
CA LEU A 127 -32.57 30.86 33.07
C LEU A 127 -31.79 31.83 33.95
N VAL A 128 -32.37 33.02 34.18
CA VAL A 128 -31.83 34.01 35.11
C VAL A 128 -32.83 34.23 36.24
N LEU A 129 -32.39 34.06 37.49
CA LEU A 129 -33.19 34.36 38.68
C LEU A 129 -32.61 35.59 39.37
N ARG A 130 -33.47 36.49 39.85
CA ARG A 130 -33.09 37.61 40.70
C ARG A 130 -33.56 37.37 42.13
N VAL A 131 -32.64 37.44 43.09
CA VAL A 131 -32.97 37.33 44.51
C VAL A 131 -33.86 38.50 44.94
N CYS A 132 -35.06 38.20 45.41
CA CYS A 132 -36.06 39.18 45.83
C CYS A 132 -35.99 39.47 47.34
N ASP A 133 -35.75 38.44 48.14
CA ASP A 133 -35.64 38.53 49.59
C ASP A 133 -34.73 37.44 50.15
N ALA A 134 -33.66 37.86 50.82
CA ALA A 134 -32.71 36.99 51.51
C ALA A 134 -32.99 36.90 53.04
N SER A 135 -33.88 37.74 53.59
CA SER A 135 -34.18 37.75 55.02
C SER A 135 -34.88 36.48 55.51
N THR A 136 -35.47 35.70 54.61
CA THR A 136 -36.09 34.40 54.90
C THR A 136 -35.08 33.28 55.15
N ILE A 137 -33.77 33.52 55.03
CA ILE A 137 -32.74 32.47 55.17
C ILE A 137 -32.82 31.71 56.51
N ALA A 138 -33.23 32.38 57.60
CA ALA A 138 -33.46 31.74 58.90
C ALA A 138 -34.58 30.68 58.87
N GLN A 139 -35.48 30.73 57.87
CA GLN A 139 -36.51 29.73 57.59
C GLN A 139 -36.01 28.60 56.66
N GLY A 140 -34.74 28.65 56.25
CA GLY A 140 -34.09 27.63 55.40
C GLY A 140 -34.19 27.86 53.89
N TYR A 141 -34.68 29.02 53.42
CA TYR A 141 -34.74 29.37 52.00
C TYR A 141 -34.67 30.88 51.76
N ILE A 142 -34.29 31.29 50.55
CA ILE A 142 -34.47 32.66 50.04
C ILE A 142 -35.53 32.67 48.93
N THR A 143 -36.08 33.84 48.62
CA THR A 143 -37.02 33.99 47.49
C THR A 143 -36.36 34.72 46.33
N ALA A 144 -36.64 34.24 45.12
CA ALA A 144 -36.19 34.82 43.86
C ALA A 144 -37.35 34.89 42.87
N ARG A 145 -37.17 35.66 41.80
CA ARG A 145 -38.04 35.66 40.63
C ARG A 145 -37.24 35.43 39.36
N SER A 146 -37.79 34.68 38.43
CA SER A 146 -37.21 34.58 37.09
C SER A 146 -37.25 35.92 36.37
N VAL A 147 -36.13 36.32 35.81
CA VAL A 147 -35.96 37.49 34.95
C VAL A 147 -36.21 37.12 33.49
N THR A 148 -35.94 35.87 33.13
CA THR A 148 -36.20 35.29 31.80
C THR A 148 -37.04 34.03 31.93
N SER A 149 -37.81 33.67 30.90
CA SER A 149 -38.37 32.33 30.79
C SER A 149 -37.27 31.33 30.37
N GLY A 150 -37.33 30.10 30.89
CA GLY A 150 -36.25 29.14 30.64
C GLY A 150 -36.44 27.76 31.25
N ALA A 151 -35.67 26.80 30.75
CA ALA A 151 -35.62 25.45 31.29
C ALA A 151 -34.56 25.34 32.39
N LEU A 152 -34.96 24.86 33.56
CA LEU A 152 -34.08 24.53 34.68
C LEU A 152 -33.77 23.02 34.65
N GLY A 153 -32.50 22.66 34.47
CA GLY A 153 -32.02 21.28 34.51
C GLY A 153 -31.34 20.91 35.84
N GLN A 154 -31.13 19.61 36.05
CA GLN A 154 -30.38 19.09 37.20
C GLN A 154 -28.87 19.22 37.00
N ASN A 155 -28.14 19.45 38.10
CA ASN A 155 -26.66 19.49 38.12
C ASN A 155 -26.04 20.47 37.10
N LYS A 156 -26.78 21.55 36.78
CA LYS A 156 -26.37 22.59 35.84
C LYS A 156 -25.50 23.62 36.52
N ALA A 157 -24.54 24.17 35.80
CA ALA A 157 -23.65 25.21 36.31
C ALA A 157 -24.43 26.47 36.65
N VAL A 158 -24.05 27.11 37.76
CA VAL A 158 -24.66 28.34 38.27
C VAL A 158 -23.57 29.39 38.49
N VAL A 159 -23.80 30.58 37.94
CA VAL A 159 -22.96 31.76 38.12
C VAL A 159 -23.77 32.80 38.90
N ILE A 160 -23.18 33.35 39.95
CA ILE A 160 -23.82 34.35 40.81
C ILE A 160 -23.16 35.70 40.50
N ASP A 161 -23.95 36.63 39.98
CA ASP A 161 -23.56 38.02 39.77
C ASP A 161 -24.10 38.87 40.94
N SER A 162 -23.19 39.28 41.82
CA SER A 162 -23.55 39.98 43.05
C SER A 162 -23.59 41.49 42.86
N GLY A 163 -24.70 42.10 43.27
CA GLY A 163 -24.89 43.56 43.18
C GLY A 163 -23.94 44.36 44.06
N SER A 164 -23.38 43.75 45.12
CA SER A 164 -22.48 44.40 46.08
C SER A 164 -20.99 44.14 45.81
N ARG A 165 -20.64 43.47 44.70
CA ARG A 165 -19.26 43.01 44.35
C ARG A 165 -18.58 42.16 45.43
N LYS A 166 -19.36 41.58 46.34
CA LYS A 166 -18.88 40.70 47.40
C LYS A 166 -18.40 39.38 46.79
N LYS A 167 -17.20 38.94 47.16
CA LYS A 167 -16.68 37.63 46.75
C LYS A 167 -17.35 36.54 47.58
N LEU A 168 -17.94 35.55 46.92
CA LEU A 168 -18.48 34.36 47.57
C LEU A 168 -17.33 33.48 48.07
N ASN A 169 -17.42 33.05 49.33
CA ASN A 169 -16.50 32.10 49.92
C ASN A 169 -16.95 30.68 49.55
N ILE A 170 -16.25 30.09 48.58
CA ILE A 170 -16.45 28.71 48.12
C ILE A 170 -15.14 27.97 48.34
N ALA A 171 -15.18 26.85 49.07
CA ALA A 171 -14.01 26.04 49.36
C ALA A 171 -13.36 25.56 48.03
N PRO A 172 -12.05 25.73 47.79
CA PRO A 172 -11.43 25.45 46.48
C PRO A 172 -11.55 24.02 45.93
N LEU A 173 -11.84 23.04 46.80
CA LEU A 173 -11.91 21.62 46.46
C LEU A 173 -13.22 21.03 46.97
N SER A 174 -13.80 20.13 46.19
CA SER A 174 -14.96 19.36 46.64
C SER A 174 -14.55 18.23 47.61
N ALA A 175 -15.53 17.64 48.29
CA ALA A 175 -15.28 16.46 49.12
C ALA A 175 -14.76 15.25 48.31
N LYS A 176 -15.12 15.17 47.02
CA LYS A 176 -14.61 14.14 46.11
C LYS A 176 -13.19 14.45 45.65
N ASP A 177 -12.85 15.72 45.45
CA ASP A 177 -11.50 16.13 45.11
C ASP A 177 -10.51 15.76 46.22
N LEU A 178 -10.86 16.00 47.49
CA LEU A 178 -10.04 15.60 48.63
C LEU A 178 -9.75 14.10 48.65
N LYS A 179 -10.77 13.27 48.39
CA LYS A 179 -10.61 11.81 48.26
C LYS A 179 -9.75 11.42 47.04
N SER A 180 -9.88 12.15 45.94
CA SER A 180 -9.10 11.92 44.72
C SER A 180 -7.62 12.23 44.93
N ILE A 181 -7.31 13.32 45.66
CA ILE A 181 -5.95 13.69 46.04
C ILE A 181 -5.33 12.65 46.96
N ASP A 182 -6.05 12.19 47.99
CA ASP A 182 -5.57 11.14 48.90
C ASP A 182 -5.20 9.84 48.14
N LEU A 183 -6.08 9.37 47.26
CA LEU A 183 -5.79 8.22 46.38
C LEU A 183 -4.58 8.47 45.47
N GLY A 184 -4.46 9.67 44.92
CA GLY A 184 -3.32 10.05 44.08
C GLY A 184 -1.99 10.05 44.83
N LEU A 185 -1.97 10.57 46.06
CA LEU A 185 -0.79 10.58 46.93
C LEU A 185 -0.36 9.16 47.28
N GLN A 186 -1.30 8.29 47.65
CA GLN A 186 -1.04 6.87 47.93
C GLN A 186 -0.46 6.13 46.71
N ALA A 187 -0.90 6.50 45.50
CA ALA A 187 -0.41 5.90 44.26
C ALA A 187 0.91 6.51 43.74
N GLY A 188 1.40 7.60 44.34
CA GLY A 188 2.61 8.31 43.92
C GLY A 188 2.42 9.17 42.66
N ILE A 189 1.21 9.71 42.45
CA ILE A 189 0.92 10.60 41.32
C ILE A 189 1.53 11.99 41.59
N GLY A 190 2.28 12.52 40.62
CA GLY A 190 3.04 13.76 40.78
C GLY A 190 2.38 15.03 40.21
N TYR A 191 1.19 14.94 39.62
CA TYR A 191 0.52 16.07 38.95
C TYR A 191 -0.97 16.14 39.28
N LEU A 192 -1.45 17.35 39.58
CA LEU A 192 -2.84 17.65 39.88
C LEU A 192 -3.29 18.88 39.07
N ALA A 193 -4.27 18.70 38.20
CA ALA A 193 -4.96 19.79 37.53
C ALA A 193 -6.20 20.19 38.32
N VAL A 194 -6.28 21.46 38.72
CA VAL A 194 -7.31 21.93 39.65
C VAL A 194 -8.28 22.85 38.95
N SER A 195 -9.55 22.44 38.91
CA SER A 195 -10.66 23.18 38.31
C SER A 195 -11.12 24.35 39.19
N PHE A 196 -11.59 25.41 38.53
CA PHE A 196 -12.16 26.63 39.08
C PHE A 196 -11.29 27.34 40.11
N VAL A 197 -9.98 27.46 39.85
CA VAL A 197 -9.07 28.22 40.73
C VAL A 197 -9.37 29.71 40.65
N ARG A 198 -9.75 30.31 41.79
CA ARG A 198 -10.20 31.72 41.86
C ARG A 198 -9.15 32.69 42.41
N SER A 199 -8.19 32.22 43.19
CA SER A 199 -7.18 33.06 43.86
C SER A 199 -5.87 32.31 44.05
N GLY A 200 -4.78 33.03 44.34
CA GLY A 200 -3.52 32.38 44.70
C GLY A 200 -3.54 31.74 46.09
N GLU A 201 -4.31 32.27 47.04
CA GLU A 201 -4.58 31.61 48.34
C GLU A 201 -5.16 30.20 48.17
N ALA A 202 -6.06 30.02 47.19
CA ALA A 202 -6.57 28.69 46.87
C ALA A 202 -5.45 27.73 46.43
N VAL A 203 -4.48 28.22 45.66
CA VAL A 203 -3.31 27.44 45.23
C VAL A 203 -2.44 27.04 46.42
N ASP A 204 -2.20 27.96 47.36
CA ASP A 204 -1.44 27.68 48.59
C ASP A 204 -2.15 26.61 49.46
N TYR A 205 -3.47 26.73 49.61
CA TYR A 205 -4.30 25.76 50.30
C TYR A 205 -4.17 24.36 49.68
N ILE A 206 -4.22 24.26 48.35
CA ILE A 206 -4.07 22.98 47.64
C ILE A 206 -2.65 22.43 47.83
N LYS A 207 -1.61 23.27 47.75
CA LYS A 207 -0.22 22.84 47.99
C LYS A 207 -0.01 22.29 49.40
N ALA A 208 -0.68 22.87 50.39
CA ALA A 208 -0.66 22.36 51.76
C ALA A 208 -1.33 20.97 51.85
N ILE A 209 -2.47 20.77 51.19
CA ILE A 209 -3.17 19.47 51.17
C ILE A 209 -2.33 18.40 50.47
N THR A 210 -1.68 18.72 49.36
CA THR A 210 -0.81 17.78 48.63
C THR A 210 0.56 17.60 49.30
N GLN A 211 0.84 18.34 50.37
CA GLN A 211 2.13 18.36 51.08
C GLN A 211 3.32 18.67 50.15
N GLY A 212 3.07 19.37 49.04
CA GLY A 212 4.08 19.65 48.00
C GLY A 212 4.49 18.44 47.15
N ASN A 213 3.86 17.27 47.31
CA ASN A 213 4.21 16.05 46.55
C ASN A 213 3.64 16.04 45.12
N MET A 214 2.70 16.93 44.81
CA MET A 214 2.09 17.08 43.49
C MET A 214 2.35 18.47 42.93
N LYS A 215 2.77 18.54 41.66
CA LYS A 215 2.84 19.78 40.89
C LYS A 215 1.42 20.24 40.53
N ILE A 216 1.12 21.50 40.81
CA ILE A 216 -0.21 22.09 40.66
C ILE A 216 -0.34 22.76 39.29
N ILE A 217 -1.31 22.28 38.51
CA ILE A 217 -1.74 22.87 37.24
C ILE A 217 -3.05 23.62 37.51
N SER A 218 -3.00 24.94 37.65
CA SER A 218 -4.22 25.72 37.95
C SER A 218 -5.01 25.99 36.67
N LYS A 219 -6.28 25.59 36.65
CA LYS A 219 -7.14 25.78 35.47
C LYS A 219 -7.75 27.18 35.48
N ILE A 220 -7.60 27.90 34.38
CA ILE A 220 -8.16 29.24 34.17
C ILE A 220 -9.50 29.09 33.45
N GLU A 221 -10.57 29.13 34.25
CA GLU A 221 -11.92 28.74 33.83
C GLU A 221 -13.01 29.78 34.15
N CYS A 222 -12.71 30.78 34.98
CA CYS A 222 -13.70 31.74 35.46
C CYS A 222 -13.16 33.17 35.51
N VAL A 223 -14.06 34.15 35.62
CA VAL A 223 -13.70 35.57 35.66
C VAL A 223 -12.81 35.91 36.87
N ASP A 224 -13.04 35.29 38.02
CA ASP A 224 -12.20 35.49 39.22
C ASP A 224 -10.73 35.14 38.95
N ALA A 225 -10.50 34.06 38.19
CA ALA A 225 -9.15 33.65 37.81
C ALA A 225 -8.45 34.70 36.93
N LEU A 226 -9.21 35.38 36.04
CA LEU A 226 -8.67 36.46 35.21
C LEU A 226 -8.33 37.70 36.03
N HIS A 227 -9.14 38.04 37.03
CA HIS A 227 -8.88 39.17 37.92
C HIS A 227 -7.66 38.94 38.82
N ASN A 228 -7.46 37.70 39.29
CA ASN A 228 -6.36 37.34 40.20
C ASN A 228 -5.21 36.61 39.46
N LEU A 229 -5.11 36.80 38.14
CA LEU A 229 -4.28 35.97 37.27
C LEU A 229 -2.79 35.95 37.67
N ASP A 230 -2.19 37.10 37.99
CA ASP A 230 -0.76 37.15 38.39
C ASP A 230 -0.47 36.37 39.67
N GLU A 231 -1.35 36.47 40.66
CA GLU A 231 -1.19 35.77 41.94
C GLU A 231 -1.25 34.25 41.72
N ILE A 232 -2.21 33.80 40.89
CA ILE A 232 -2.34 32.40 40.50
C ILE A 232 -1.09 31.94 39.75
N ILE A 233 -0.68 32.68 38.70
CA ILE A 233 0.52 32.37 37.89
C ILE A 233 1.74 32.14 38.81
N LEU A 234 2.03 33.07 39.72
CA LEU A 234 3.22 33.02 40.56
C LEU A 234 3.24 31.78 41.48
N LYS A 235 2.07 31.39 41.99
CA LYS A 235 1.93 30.29 42.96
C LYS A 235 1.75 28.92 42.31
N SER A 236 1.29 28.83 41.06
CA SER A 236 1.12 27.57 40.35
C SER A 236 2.43 27.02 39.76
N ASP A 237 2.51 25.72 39.53
CA ASP A 237 3.64 25.12 38.81
C ASP A 237 3.43 25.22 37.29
N TYR A 238 2.17 25.02 36.86
CA TYR A 238 1.71 25.20 35.48
C TYR A 238 0.30 25.80 35.48
N LEU A 239 -0.14 26.22 34.30
CA LEU A 239 -1.51 26.68 34.07
C LEU A 239 -2.15 25.85 32.98
N LEU A 240 -3.48 25.70 33.03
CA LEU A 240 -4.27 25.11 31.95
C LEU A 240 -5.43 26.04 31.62
N LEU A 241 -5.43 26.62 30.43
CA LEU A 241 -6.55 27.41 29.94
C LEU A 241 -7.62 26.47 29.39
N ASP A 242 -8.76 26.40 30.05
CA ASP A 242 -9.93 25.69 29.54
C ASP A 242 -10.88 26.68 28.88
N ARG A 243 -10.90 26.65 27.55
CA ARG A 243 -11.61 27.66 26.75
C ARG A 243 -13.12 27.44 26.78
N GLY A 244 -13.54 26.19 26.92
CA GLY A 244 -14.94 25.80 26.96
C GLY A 244 -15.56 26.31 28.25
N ASP A 245 -14.90 26.08 29.39
CA ASP A 245 -15.37 26.61 30.66
C ASP A 245 -15.26 28.13 30.76
N LEU A 246 -14.19 28.73 30.26
CA LEU A 246 -14.06 30.19 30.27
C LEU A 246 -15.06 30.92 29.34
N SER A 247 -15.40 30.33 28.19
CA SER A 247 -16.36 30.91 27.22
C SER A 247 -17.80 31.05 27.74
N LYS A 248 -18.07 30.40 28.86
CA LYS A 248 -19.35 30.47 29.58
C LYS A 248 -19.43 31.66 30.53
N GLU A 249 -18.28 32.19 30.90
CA GLU A 249 -18.06 33.24 31.90
C GLU A 249 -17.75 34.59 31.24
N ILE A 250 -17.14 34.57 30.06
CA ILE A 250 -16.90 35.76 29.23
C ILE A 250 -17.47 35.57 27.80
N PRO A 251 -17.84 36.65 27.09
CA PRO A 251 -18.29 36.55 25.71
C PRO A 251 -17.29 35.78 24.83
N ILE A 252 -17.80 34.87 23.99
CA ILE A 252 -16.99 33.95 23.19
C ILE A 252 -16.04 34.69 22.23
N GLU A 253 -16.44 35.85 21.72
CA GLU A 253 -15.60 36.70 20.86
C GLU A 253 -14.35 37.25 21.59
N LYS A 254 -14.31 37.23 22.92
CA LYS A 254 -13.15 37.65 23.71
C LYS A 254 -12.15 36.52 23.98
N ILE A 255 -12.55 35.25 23.81
CA ILE A 255 -11.72 34.09 24.12
C ILE A 255 -10.37 34.09 23.39
N PRO A 256 -10.29 34.39 22.06
CA PRO A 256 -9.01 34.42 21.37
C PRO A 256 -8.01 35.45 21.94
N LEU A 257 -8.49 36.62 22.36
CA LEU A 257 -7.64 37.66 22.95
C LEU A 257 -7.29 37.35 24.42
N ALA A 258 -8.22 36.74 25.16
CA ALA A 258 -7.97 36.26 26.52
C ALA A 258 -6.85 35.20 26.51
N GLN A 259 -6.89 34.23 25.59
CA GLN A 259 -5.82 33.24 25.40
C GLN A 259 -4.45 33.90 25.24
N LYS A 260 -4.32 34.82 24.27
CA LYS A 260 -3.06 35.55 24.03
C LYS A 260 -2.57 36.27 25.27
N THR A 261 -3.49 36.92 25.99
CA THR A 261 -3.18 37.67 27.20
C THR A 261 -2.68 36.76 28.32
N ILE A 262 -3.37 35.65 28.58
CA ILE A 262 -3.04 34.68 29.62
C ILE A 262 -1.68 34.03 29.34
N ILE A 263 -1.47 33.54 28.11
CA ILE A 263 -0.22 32.89 27.72
C ILE A 263 0.96 33.87 27.82
N ASN A 264 0.82 35.09 27.31
CA ASN A 264 1.90 36.08 27.37
C ASN A 264 2.22 36.49 28.82
N ARG A 265 1.21 36.69 29.66
CA ARG A 265 1.40 37.08 31.07
C ARG A 265 2.08 35.96 31.86
N ALA A 266 1.65 34.72 31.67
CA ALA A 266 2.29 33.55 32.28
C ALA A 266 3.75 33.41 31.82
N ARG A 267 4.02 33.56 30.52
CA ARG A 267 5.38 33.52 29.97
C ARG A 267 6.29 34.59 30.58
N ASN A 268 5.80 35.83 30.71
CA ASN A 268 6.56 36.93 31.30
C ASN A 268 6.93 36.67 32.76
N LEU A 269 6.13 35.85 33.46
CA LEU A 269 6.38 35.40 34.83
C LEU A 269 7.05 34.02 34.89
N GLY A 270 7.55 33.50 33.76
CA GLY A 270 8.31 32.25 33.69
C GLY A 270 7.49 30.98 33.89
N LYS A 271 6.18 31.01 33.58
CA LYS A 271 5.26 29.86 33.73
C LYS A 271 4.75 29.36 32.39
N GLU A 272 4.62 28.04 32.30
CA GLU A 272 4.09 27.35 31.13
C GLU A 272 2.56 27.22 31.20
N VAL A 273 1.90 27.36 30.04
CA VAL A 273 0.43 27.27 29.90
C VAL A 273 0.07 26.17 28.92
N PHE A 274 -0.75 25.22 29.38
CA PHE A 274 -1.44 24.26 28.54
C PHE A 274 -2.78 24.83 28.08
N VAL A 275 -3.24 24.45 26.89
CA VAL A 275 -4.57 24.86 26.40
C VAL A 275 -5.42 23.61 26.17
N ALA A 276 -6.68 23.68 26.62
CA ALA A 276 -7.66 22.61 26.50
C ALA A 276 -8.94 23.12 25.79
N THR A 277 -9.75 22.14 25.37
CA THR A 277 -11.07 22.25 24.73
C THR A 277 -11.11 23.00 23.40
N ASN A 278 -12.11 22.70 22.57
CA ASN A 278 -12.32 23.30 21.25
C ASN A 278 -11.10 23.22 20.31
N LEU A 279 -10.23 22.22 20.49
CA LEU A 279 -9.04 22.04 19.64
C LEU A 279 -9.38 21.22 18.39
N LEU A 280 -9.92 20.01 18.57
CA LEU A 280 -10.29 19.09 17.49
C LEU A 280 -11.67 18.49 17.75
N GLU A 281 -12.60 19.30 18.26
CA GLU A 281 -13.90 18.85 18.77
C GLU A 281 -14.74 18.11 17.72
N THR A 282 -14.66 18.53 16.45
CA THR A 282 -15.28 17.83 15.32
C THR A 282 -14.82 16.36 15.23
N MET A 283 -13.59 16.06 15.67
CA MET A 283 -13.02 14.72 15.62
C MET A 283 -13.59 13.74 16.67
N VAL A 284 -14.43 14.22 17.59
CA VAL A 284 -15.21 13.34 18.48
C VAL A 284 -16.13 12.42 17.64
N THR A 285 -16.70 12.94 16.55
CA THR A 285 -17.69 12.21 15.72
C THR A 285 -17.28 12.06 14.26
N LYS A 286 -16.23 12.74 13.80
CA LYS A 286 -15.73 12.67 12.42
C LYS A 286 -14.25 12.30 12.38
N PRO A 287 -13.75 11.67 11.31
CA PRO A 287 -12.34 11.29 11.23
C PRO A 287 -11.39 12.48 10.96
N ARG A 288 -11.90 13.70 10.73
CA ARG A 288 -11.09 14.90 10.43
C ARG A 288 -11.67 16.16 11.08
N PRO A 289 -10.81 17.12 11.46
CA PRO A 289 -11.26 18.40 11.98
C PRO A 289 -11.76 19.31 10.86
N ASN A 290 -12.44 20.38 11.23
CA ASN A 290 -12.77 21.47 10.31
C ASN A 290 -11.57 22.44 10.15
N ARG A 291 -11.65 23.33 9.15
CA ARG A 291 -10.55 24.27 8.83
C ARG A 291 -10.31 25.30 9.95
N ALA A 292 -11.36 25.68 10.68
CA ALA A 292 -11.25 26.66 11.76
C ALA A 292 -10.49 26.06 12.96
N GLU A 293 -10.77 24.81 13.33
CA GLU A 293 -10.05 24.05 14.36
C GLU A 293 -8.56 23.92 14.04
N VAL A 294 -8.21 23.55 12.80
CA VAL A 294 -6.81 23.48 12.36
C VAL A 294 -6.11 24.83 12.53
N ASN A 295 -6.74 25.92 12.08
CA ASN A 295 -6.19 27.26 12.21
C ASN A 295 -6.05 27.67 13.69
N ASP A 296 -7.03 27.34 14.53
CA ASP A 296 -7.02 27.66 15.95
C ASP A 296 -5.91 26.91 16.71
N VAL A 297 -5.72 25.62 16.47
CA VAL A 297 -4.63 24.83 17.05
C VAL A 297 -3.26 25.41 16.68
N VAL A 298 -3.04 25.72 15.39
CA VAL A 298 -1.78 26.30 14.92
C VAL A 298 -1.54 27.68 15.57
N ASN A 299 -2.55 28.55 15.62
CA ASN A 299 -2.42 29.85 16.28
C ASN A 299 -2.17 29.71 17.79
N THR A 300 -2.75 28.72 18.44
CA THR A 300 -2.53 28.44 19.87
C THR A 300 -1.08 28.04 20.14
N ILE A 301 -0.47 27.27 19.24
CA ILE A 301 0.96 26.94 19.31
C ILE A 301 1.81 28.20 19.07
N LEU A 302 1.47 29.02 18.08
CA LEU A 302 2.19 30.26 17.78
C LEU A 302 2.06 31.32 18.87
N ASP A 303 0.95 31.32 19.62
CA ASP A 303 0.79 32.13 20.83
C ASP A 303 1.72 31.68 21.94
N GLY A 304 2.33 30.49 21.79
CA GLY A 304 3.35 29.87 22.61
C GLY A 304 2.79 29.14 23.83
N ALA A 305 1.70 28.41 23.62
CA ALA A 305 1.26 27.37 24.54
C ALA A 305 2.36 26.31 24.72
N ALA A 306 2.58 25.85 25.96
CA ALA A 306 3.56 24.82 26.27
C ALA A 306 3.07 23.40 25.92
N GLY A 307 1.75 23.24 25.79
CA GLY A 307 1.14 21.98 25.41
C GLY A 307 -0.35 22.10 25.15
N LEU A 308 -0.90 21.05 24.55
CA LEU A 308 -2.29 20.99 24.11
C LEU A 308 -2.98 19.75 24.70
N THR A 309 -4.25 19.90 25.06
CA THR A 309 -5.00 18.86 25.78
C THR A 309 -6.22 18.37 25.00
N LEU A 310 -6.19 17.11 24.55
CA LEU A 310 -7.34 16.44 23.98
C LEU A 310 -8.28 15.96 25.09
N SER A 311 -9.55 16.38 24.97
CA SER A 311 -10.57 16.23 26.01
C SER A 311 -11.57 15.16 25.60
N ALA A 312 -12.73 15.55 25.06
CA ALA A 312 -13.75 14.62 24.61
C ALA A 312 -13.24 13.71 23.48
N GLU A 313 -12.32 14.21 22.65
CA GLU A 313 -11.75 13.54 21.48
C GLU A 313 -11.15 12.17 21.84
N THR A 314 -10.46 12.07 22.97
CA THR A 314 -9.80 10.83 23.42
C THR A 314 -10.56 10.10 24.52
N ALA A 315 -11.43 10.80 25.26
CA ALA A 315 -12.18 10.19 26.35
C ALA A 315 -13.39 9.38 25.83
N ILE A 316 -14.16 9.97 24.92
CA ILE A 316 -15.44 9.42 24.42
C ILE A 316 -15.55 9.42 22.89
N GLY A 317 -14.58 9.98 22.18
CA GLY A 317 -14.61 10.12 20.72
C GLY A 317 -14.52 8.80 19.97
N GLN A 318 -15.06 8.80 18.75
CA GLN A 318 -14.98 7.66 17.82
C GLN A 318 -13.59 7.50 17.19
N TYR A 319 -12.77 8.54 17.20
CA TYR A 319 -11.46 8.60 16.51
C TYR A 319 -10.33 9.09 17.45
N PRO A 320 -10.09 8.43 18.60
CA PRO A 320 -9.17 8.93 19.62
C PRO A 320 -7.69 8.92 19.16
N LEU A 321 -7.27 7.90 18.42
CA LEU A 321 -5.89 7.77 17.96
C LEU A 321 -5.59 8.71 16.78
N GLU A 322 -6.57 8.90 15.92
CA GLU A 322 -6.53 9.82 14.79
C GLU A 322 -6.47 11.27 15.27
N SER A 323 -7.18 11.61 16.36
CA SER A 323 -7.11 12.94 16.98
C SER A 323 -5.71 13.24 17.51
N ILE A 324 -5.05 12.26 18.14
CA ILE A 324 -3.65 12.38 18.59
C ILE A 324 -2.70 12.54 17.39
N ASN A 325 -2.91 11.74 16.33
CA ASN A 325 -2.10 11.83 15.11
C ASN A 325 -2.25 13.19 14.42
N MET A 326 -3.48 13.71 14.32
CA MET A 326 -3.76 15.03 13.77
C MET A 326 -3.06 16.12 14.59
N LEU A 327 -3.19 16.09 15.92
CA LEU A 327 -2.54 17.06 16.80
C LEU A 327 -1.01 17.04 16.65
N ASN A 328 -0.41 15.85 16.61
CA ASN A 328 1.02 15.68 16.35
C ASN A 328 1.45 16.27 15.00
N ASN A 329 0.66 16.07 13.95
CA ASN A 329 0.95 16.64 12.64
C ASN A 329 0.87 18.17 12.68
N LEU A 330 -0.16 18.74 13.31
CA LEU A 330 -0.28 20.19 13.47
C LEU A 330 0.88 20.80 14.27
N ILE A 331 1.35 20.11 15.32
CA ILE A 331 2.54 20.52 16.08
C ILE A 331 3.79 20.52 15.19
N LYS A 332 3.98 19.48 14.37
CA LYS A 332 5.11 19.41 13.43
C LYS A 332 5.05 20.54 12.39
N GLU A 333 3.86 20.84 11.85
CA GLU A 333 3.69 21.93 10.88
C GLU A 333 3.92 23.31 11.52
N ALA A 334 3.42 23.53 12.74
CA ALA A 334 3.66 24.77 13.46
C ALA A 334 5.14 24.98 13.79
N ALA A 335 5.90 23.91 14.05
CA ALA A 335 7.34 23.98 14.31
C ALA A 335 8.15 24.47 13.10
N VAL A 336 7.66 24.28 11.87
CA VAL A 336 8.28 24.85 10.67
C VAL A 336 8.31 26.37 10.79
N ILE A 337 7.20 26.99 11.23
CA ILE A 337 7.06 28.44 11.39
C ILE A 337 7.97 28.98 12.51
N ASP A 338 8.06 28.26 13.63
CA ASP A 338 8.81 28.69 14.83
C ASP A 338 10.35 28.64 14.65
N ASN A 339 10.84 27.84 13.70
CA ASN A 339 12.25 27.85 13.27
C ASN A 339 12.68 29.13 12.53
N PHE A 340 11.78 30.09 12.29
CA PHE A 340 12.07 31.29 11.49
C PHE A 340 12.37 32.58 12.26
N GLY A 341 12.39 32.57 13.61
CA GLY A 341 12.72 33.75 14.43
C GLY A 341 11.61 34.80 14.51
N GLU A 342 11.72 35.74 15.47
CA GLU A 342 10.68 36.67 15.95
C GLU A 342 9.65 37.13 14.89
N ILE A 343 8.39 36.77 15.15
CA ILE A 343 7.23 36.79 14.24
C ILE A 343 6.81 38.20 13.76
N ASN A 344 7.43 39.28 14.23
CA ASN A 344 7.02 40.64 13.87
C ASN A 344 7.79 41.28 12.70
N GLN A 345 8.94 40.74 12.28
CA GLN A 345 9.67 41.18 11.07
C GLN A 345 9.65 40.14 9.92
N ALA A 346 8.92 39.03 10.08
CA ALA A 346 9.16 37.80 9.32
C ALA A 346 8.05 37.33 8.38
N ARG A 347 6.91 38.03 8.21
CA ARG A 347 5.80 37.50 7.38
C ARG A 347 6.15 37.32 5.91
N GLU A 348 6.78 38.30 5.26
CA GLU A 348 7.24 38.17 3.86
C GLU A 348 8.40 37.17 3.70
N LYS A 349 9.32 37.13 4.67
CA LYS A 349 10.49 36.23 4.62
C LYS A 349 10.11 34.76 4.81
N VAL A 350 9.10 34.47 5.63
CA VAL A 350 8.56 33.11 5.79
C VAL A 350 7.87 32.67 4.51
N ALA A 351 7.00 33.49 3.92
CA ALA A 351 6.31 33.16 2.66
C ALA A 351 7.29 32.86 1.51
N GLN A 352 8.25 33.76 1.24
CA GLN A 352 9.25 33.57 0.19
C GLN A 352 10.15 32.34 0.42
N LYS A 353 10.42 31.99 1.68
CA LYS A 353 11.25 30.84 2.03
C LYS A 353 10.45 29.52 1.95
N LEU A 354 9.18 29.51 2.35
CA LEU A 354 8.28 28.36 2.17
C LEU A 354 8.10 28.04 0.67
N GLU A 355 8.01 29.06 -0.19
CA GLU A 355 8.01 28.92 -1.65
C GLU A 355 9.33 28.31 -2.16
N ARG A 356 10.49 28.81 -1.72
CA ARG A 356 11.80 28.23 -2.08
C ARG A 356 11.99 26.78 -1.61
N MET A 357 11.42 26.42 -0.46
CA MET A 357 11.42 25.04 0.05
C MET A 357 10.41 24.15 -0.68
N ASN A 358 9.61 24.71 -1.58
CA ASN A 358 8.51 24.04 -2.25
C ASN A 358 7.51 23.40 -1.26
N TYR A 359 7.41 23.97 -0.06
CA TYR A 359 6.74 23.38 1.11
C TYR A 359 5.26 23.10 0.85
N LEU A 360 4.57 24.00 0.14
CA LEU A 360 3.15 23.84 -0.21
C LEU A 360 2.87 22.66 -1.17
N SER A 361 3.89 22.19 -1.90
CA SER A 361 3.77 21.09 -2.88
C SER A 361 4.50 19.80 -2.45
N ALA A 362 5.31 19.86 -1.40
CA ALA A 362 6.06 18.72 -0.88
C ALA A 362 5.14 17.76 -0.12
N ALA A 363 4.77 16.65 -0.76
CA ALA A 363 3.91 15.62 -0.16
C ALA A 363 4.54 14.87 1.04
N SER A 364 5.81 15.13 1.37
CA SER A 364 6.65 14.19 2.13
C SER A 364 6.96 14.58 3.58
N LEU A 365 6.61 15.76 4.08
CA LEU A 365 7.24 16.23 5.34
C LEU A 365 6.50 15.84 6.64
N VAL A 366 5.22 15.47 6.63
CA VAL A 366 4.47 15.24 7.89
C VAL A 366 3.60 13.99 7.85
N SER A 367 4.19 12.88 7.43
CA SER A 367 3.58 11.56 7.66
C SER A 367 4.27 10.87 8.84
N SER A 368 3.48 10.30 9.75
CA SER A 368 3.93 9.36 10.79
C SER A 368 4.26 7.97 10.24
N LEU A 369 4.11 7.76 8.93
CA LEU A 369 4.55 6.55 8.24
C LEU A 369 6.08 6.49 8.17
N ILE A 370 6.60 5.27 7.99
CA ILE A 370 8.01 5.01 7.70
C ILE A 370 8.52 5.84 6.52
N ALA A 371 9.76 6.30 6.57
CA ALA A 371 10.39 7.04 5.47
C ALA A 371 10.52 6.14 4.22
N PRO A 372 10.48 6.72 3.00
CA PRO A 372 10.89 5.98 1.80
C PRO A 372 12.32 5.48 1.95
N HIS A 373 12.64 4.36 1.29
CA HIS A 373 13.98 3.80 1.33
C HIS A 373 14.99 4.77 0.70
N GLY A 374 16.10 5.03 1.38
CA GLY A 374 17.03 6.12 1.04
C GLY A 374 16.58 7.53 1.45
N GLY A 375 15.51 7.65 2.24
CA GLY A 375 15.04 8.89 2.87
C GLY A 375 14.13 9.76 2.01
N LYS A 376 14.08 9.53 0.69
CA LYS A 376 13.26 10.32 -0.25
C LYS A 376 12.58 9.41 -1.27
N LEU A 377 11.30 9.67 -1.51
CA LEU A 377 10.57 9.01 -2.59
C LEU A 377 10.98 9.66 -3.93
N VAL A 378 11.48 8.85 -4.86
CA VAL A 378 11.79 9.30 -6.22
C VAL A 378 10.50 9.72 -6.93
N ASP A 379 10.57 10.83 -7.67
CA ASP A 379 9.51 11.32 -8.55
C ASP A 379 10.13 11.59 -9.92
N GLY A 380 10.16 10.53 -10.73
CA GLY A 380 10.67 10.53 -12.09
C GLY A 380 9.59 10.78 -13.13
N MET A 381 8.43 11.31 -12.75
CA MET A 381 7.40 11.74 -13.70
C MET A 381 7.79 13.07 -14.33
N ALA A 382 7.65 13.18 -15.66
CA ALA A 382 7.93 14.41 -16.38
C ALA A 382 7.01 15.54 -15.88
N LYS A 383 7.61 16.62 -15.38
CA LYS A 383 6.87 17.82 -14.95
C LYS A 383 6.17 18.52 -16.11
N GLU A 384 6.88 18.57 -17.23
CA GLU A 384 6.39 19.06 -18.52
C GLU A 384 6.71 18.00 -19.56
N VAL A 385 5.73 17.68 -20.40
CA VAL A 385 5.92 16.73 -21.49
C VAL A 385 6.72 17.44 -22.59
N PRO A 386 7.91 16.94 -22.98
CA PRO A 386 8.66 17.54 -24.07
C PRO A 386 7.83 17.52 -25.37
N ASN A 387 8.06 18.49 -26.25
CA ASN A 387 7.28 18.56 -27.49
C ASN A 387 7.51 17.32 -28.37
N ALA A 388 6.49 16.96 -29.16
CA ALA A 388 6.52 15.75 -29.98
C ALA A 388 7.67 15.73 -31.01
N THR A 389 8.07 16.90 -31.54
CA THR A 389 9.18 17.01 -32.49
C THR A 389 10.49 16.55 -31.86
N TYR A 390 10.78 17.00 -30.64
CA TYR A 390 11.95 16.58 -29.88
C TYR A 390 11.90 15.08 -29.58
N LEU A 391 10.80 14.59 -29.01
CA LEU A 391 10.66 13.18 -28.65
C LEU A 391 10.80 12.24 -29.86
N ASN A 392 10.27 12.62 -31.01
CA ASN A 392 10.40 11.85 -32.25
C ASN A 392 11.80 11.88 -32.87
N SER A 393 12.65 12.84 -32.48
CA SER A 393 14.02 12.95 -32.95
C SER A 393 15.01 12.05 -32.19
N LEU A 394 14.63 11.57 -31.00
CA LEU A 394 15.48 10.72 -30.16
C LEU A 394 15.58 9.29 -30.74
N GLU A 395 16.72 8.64 -30.49
CA GLU A 395 16.86 7.21 -30.78
C GLU A 395 15.85 6.41 -29.95
N LYS A 396 15.17 5.47 -30.59
CA LYS A 396 14.06 4.72 -29.98
C LYS A 396 14.54 3.36 -29.47
N ILE A 397 14.25 3.06 -28.22
CA ILE A 397 14.51 1.77 -27.58
C ILE A 397 13.16 1.10 -27.28
N ALA A 398 12.91 -0.04 -27.91
CA ALA A 398 11.69 -0.81 -27.69
C ALA A 398 11.78 -1.60 -26.37
N LEU A 399 10.80 -1.39 -25.49
CA LEU A 399 10.70 -2.08 -24.22
C LEU A 399 9.69 -3.22 -24.29
N ASN A 400 10.11 -4.43 -23.90
CA ASN A 400 9.18 -5.50 -23.58
C ASN A 400 8.36 -5.16 -22.31
N GLN A 401 7.28 -5.92 -22.05
CA GLN A 401 6.39 -5.66 -20.90
C GLN A 401 7.10 -5.60 -19.54
N ASN A 402 8.13 -6.41 -19.32
CA ASN A 402 8.87 -6.44 -18.05
C ASN A 402 9.69 -5.15 -17.86
N LEU A 403 10.38 -4.70 -18.90
CA LEU A 403 11.13 -3.44 -18.89
C LEU A 403 10.22 -2.22 -18.80
N GLN A 404 9.03 -2.26 -19.42
CA GLN A 404 8.01 -1.22 -19.25
C GLN A 404 7.55 -1.12 -17.78
N MET A 405 7.40 -2.26 -17.10
CA MET A 405 7.08 -2.28 -15.67
C MET A 405 8.21 -1.68 -14.84
N ASP A 406 9.45 -2.09 -15.07
CA ASP A 406 10.59 -1.57 -14.32
C ASP A 406 10.77 -0.06 -14.50
N ALA A 407 10.70 0.44 -15.73
CA ALA A 407 10.75 1.88 -16.01
C ALA A 407 9.64 2.66 -15.30
N GLU A 408 8.41 2.14 -15.29
CA GLU A 408 7.31 2.76 -14.55
C GLU A 408 7.54 2.73 -13.03
N GLN A 409 7.98 1.58 -12.47
CA GLN A 409 8.20 1.42 -11.02
C GLN A 409 9.34 2.30 -10.48
N ILE A 410 10.41 2.49 -11.26
CA ILE A 410 11.47 3.47 -10.98
C ILE A 410 10.86 4.86 -10.87
N ALA A 411 10.20 5.31 -11.94
CA ALA A 411 9.74 6.69 -12.05
C ALA A 411 8.65 7.06 -11.04
N ILE A 412 7.75 6.13 -10.66
CA ILE A 412 6.75 6.39 -9.61
C ILE A 412 7.29 6.26 -8.18
N GLY A 413 8.58 5.94 -8.03
CA GLY A 413 9.29 5.85 -6.75
C GLY A 413 9.08 4.53 -5.99
N ALA A 414 8.49 3.50 -6.61
CA ALA A 414 8.36 2.21 -5.96
C ALA A 414 9.73 1.54 -5.75
N PHE A 415 10.69 1.82 -6.64
CA PHE A 415 12.08 1.37 -6.56
C PHE A 415 13.03 2.40 -5.95
N SER A 416 12.53 3.39 -5.19
CA SER A 416 13.40 4.34 -4.48
C SER A 416 14.46 3.59 -3.64
N PRO A 417 15.73 4.01 -3.66
CA PRO A 417 16.24 5.29 -4.20
C PRO A 417 16.64 5.27 -5.68
N LEU A 418 16.35 4.23 -6.45
CA LEU A 418 16.71 4.20 -7.87
C LEU A 418 15.99 5.29 -8.66
N GLU A 419 16.75 6.09 -9.40
CA GLU A 419 16.26 7.13 -10.31
C GLU A 419 16.29 6.68 -11.79
N GLY A 420 16.76 5.46 -12.05
CA GLY A 420 17.01 4.97 -13.39
C GLY A 420 17.46 3.52 -13.45
N PHE A 421 17.80 3.04 -14.65
CA PHE A 421 18.44 1.74 -14.83
C PHE A 421 19.89 1.80 -14.31
N MET A 422 20.35 0.72 -13.69
CA MET A 422 21.63 0.70 -12.98
C MET A 422 22.81 0.94 -13.93
N LYS A 423 23.73 1.79 -13.48
CA LYS A 423 25.08 1.91 -14.04
C LYS A 423 25.95 0.74 -13.57
N ARG A 424 27.11 0.55 -14.21
CA ARG A 424 28.01 -0.58 -13.95
C ARG A 424 28.42 -0.69 -12.49
N ASP A 425 28.79 0.42 -11.86
CA ASP A 425 29.28 0.43 -10.48
C ASP A 425 28.19 0.03 -9.48
N ASP A 426 26.95 0.52 -9.67
CA ASP A 426 25.80 0.13 -8.85
C ASP A 426 25.44 -1.34 -9.08
N LEU A 427 25.45 -1.80 -10.34
CA LEU A 427 25.20 -3.21 -10.64
C LEU A 427 26.20 -4.12 -9.93
N GLN A 428 27.50 -3.84 -10.09
CA GLN A 428 28.56 -4.65 -9.48
C GLN A 428 28.44 -4.65 -7.95
N SER A 429 28.21 -3.48 -7.35
CA SER A 429 28.01 -3.37 -5.90
C SER A 429 26.78 -4.16 -5.42
N VAL A 430 25.69 -4.18 -6.18
CA VAL A 430 24.49 -4.97 -5.86
C VAL A 430 24.74 -6.47 -5.95
N LEU A 431 25.50 -6.92 -6.95
CA LEU A 431 25.88 -8.33 -7.08
C LEU A 431 26.79 -8.76 -5.93
N ASP A 432 27.81 -7.97 -5.61
CA ASP A 432 28.85 -8.34 -4.63
C ASP A 432 28.41 -8.14 -3.18
N LYS A 433 27.78 -6.98 -2.91
CA LYS A 433 27.53 -6.47 -1.55
C LYS A 433 26.05 -6.34 -1.22
N MET A 434 25.16 -6.53 -2.19
CA MET A 434 23.71 -6.30 -2.02
C MET A 434 23.38 -4.87 -1.54
N CYS A 435 24.21 -3.90 -1.96
CA CYS A 435 24.03 -2.48 -1.72
C CYS A 435 24.36 -1.70 -2.99
N LEU A 436 23.73 -0.54 -3.16
CA LEU A 436 24.18 0.47 -4.13
C LEU A 436 25.56 1.02 -3.73
N THR A 437 26.23 1.71 -4.65
CA THR A 437 27.53 2.36 -4.37
C THR A 437 27.46 3.40 -3.25
N SER A 438 26.27 3.97 -3.00
CA SER A 438 25.98 4.85 -1.88
C SER A 438 26.00 4.16 -0.50
N GLY A 439 26.07 2.82 -0.46
CA GLY A 439 25.95 2.01 0.75
C GLY A 439 24.51 1.65 1.12
N ILE A 440 23.51 2.17 0.41
CA ILE A 440 22.10 1.85 0.65
C ILE A 440 21.80 0.43 0.19
N VAL A 441 21.16 -0.38 1.04
CA VAL A 441 20.80 -1.77 0.76
C VAL A 441 19.93 -1.88 -0.49
N TRP A 442 20.31 -2.74 -1.43
CA TRP A 442 19.53 -3.08 -2.62
C TRP A 442 20.02 -4.40 -3.20
N THR A 443 19.15 -5.39 -3.34
CA THR A 443 19.56 -6.80 -3.54
C THR A 443 19.35 -7.36 -4.95
N VAL A 444 18.55 -6.69 -5.78
CA VAL A 444 18.08 -7.20 -7.08
C VAL A 444 18.40 -6.22 -8.20
N PRO A 445 19.25 -6.57 -9.18
CA PRO A 445 19.56 -5.72 -10.32
C PRO A 445 18.33 -5.27 -11.13
N VAL A 446 18.34 -4.00 -11.57
CA VAL A 446 17.34 -3.41 -12.49
C VAL A 446 18.09 -2.76 -13.64
N VAL A 447 18.09 -3.42 -14.80
CA VAL A 447 18.93 -3.09 -15.95
C VAL A 447 18.11 -3.03 -17.24
N LEU A 448 18.66 -2.36 -18.26
CA LEU A 448 18.09 -2.28 -19.60
C LEU A 448 19.11 -2.81 -20.60
N ASP A 449 18.77 -3.88 -21.32
CA ASP A 449 19.60 -4.50 -22.35
C ASP A 449 19.21 -4.04 -23.76
N VAL A 450 20.22 -3.83 -24.62
CA VAL A 450 20.08 -3.45 -26.04
C VAL A 450 21.13 -4.16 -26.89
N SER A 451 20.89 -4.24 -28.20
CA SER A 451 21.89 -4.80 -29.13
C SER A 451 23.10 -3.86 -29.26
N PRO A 452 24.29 -4.37 -29.62
CA PRO A 452 25.47 -3.55 -29.88
C PRO A 452 25.20 -2.43 -30.90
N GLU A 453 24.46 -2.73 -31.98
CA GLU A 453 24.15 -1.76 -33.04
C GLU A 453 23.25 -0.63 -32.53
N GLN A 454 22.29 -0.94 -31.66
CA GLN A 454 21.44 0.08 -31.04
C GLN A 454 22.22 0.90 -30.01
N ALA A 455 23.11 0.26 -29.24
CA ALA A 455 23.98 0.96 -28.32
C ALA A 455 24.90 1.96 -29.06
N ASP A 456 25.46 1.61 -30.21
CA ASP A 456 26.37 2.48 -30.98
C ASP A 456 25.68 3.75 -31.53
N ARG A 457 24.37 3.70 -31.77
CA ARG A 457 23.59 4.87 -32.26
C ARG A 457 23.31 5.93 -31.20
N ILE A 458 23.42 5.58 -29.93
CA ILE A 458 23.20 6.48 -28.80
C ILE A 458 24.56 7.02 -28.36
N LYS A 459 24.71 8.24 -27.84
CA LYS A 459 25.96 8.65 -27.17
C LYS A 459 25.78 8.80 -25.66
N LEU A 460 26.88 8.67 -24.90
CA LEU A 460 26.86 8.98 -23.47
C LEU A 460 26.50 10.45 -23.27
N GLY A 461 25.57 10.71 -22.35
CA GLY A 461 25.01 12.04 -22.07
C GLY A 461 23.82 12.43 -22.96
N GLU A 462 23.43 11.60 -23.93
CA GLU A 462 22.23 11.83 -24.75
C GLU A 462 20.99 11.16 -24.16
N GLU A 463 19.80 11.68 -24.53
CA GLU A 463 18.54 11.04 -24.22
C GLU A 463 18.13 10.05 -25.32
N ALA A 464 17.61 8.89 -24.92
CA ALA A 464 16.91 7.95 -25.79
C ALA A 464 15.43 7.88 -25.42
N ALA A 465 14.55 7.70 -26.41
CA ALA A 465 13.12 7.51 -26.19
C ALA A 465 12.81 6.03 -25.92
N LEU A 466 12.18 5.73 -24.78
CA LEU A 466 11.72 4.39 -24.45
C LEU A 466 10.28 4.22 -24.97
N ILE A 467 10.09 3.27 -25.90
CA ILE A 467 8.80 3.01 -26.55
C ILE A 467 8.20 1.68 -26.11
N ASN A 468 6.87 1.60 -26.06
CA ASN A 468 6.16 0.34 -25.82
C ASN A 468 6.07 -0.52 -27.10
N GLU A 469 5.47 -1.70 -26.97
CA GLU A 469 5.25 -2.65 -28.08
C GLU A 469 4.35 -2.07 -29.20
N GLN A 470 3.58 -1.01 -28.92
CA GLN A 470 2.75 -0.30 -29.89
C GLN A 470 3.48 0.88 -30.55
N GLY A 471 4.74 1.13 -30.19
CA GLY A 471 5.55 2.24 -30.70
C GLY A 471 5.29 3.60 -30.05
N GLU A 472 4.49 3.65 -28.97
CA GLU A 472 4.25 4.89 -28.22
C GLU A 472 5.42 5.18 -27.26
N ILE A 473 5.85 6.45 -27.21
CA ILE A 473 6.88 6.91 -26.28
C ILE A 473 6.29 6.99 -24.87
N MET A 474 6.89 6.23 -23.95
CA MET A 474 6.49 6.21 -22.54
C MET A 474 7.43 7.02 -21.65
N ALA A 475 8.73 7.04 -21.94
CA ALA A 475 9.74 7.72 -21.13
C ALA A 475 10.93 8.15 -21.97
N THR A 476 11.79 9.01 -21.41
CA THR A 476 13.16 9.20 -21.88
C THR A 476 14.16 8.58 -20.90
N LEU A 477 15.30 8.14 -21.42
CA LEU A 477 16.45 7.66 -20.66
C LEU A 477 17.64 8.55 -20.98
N LEU A 478 18.15 9.28 -20.00
CA LEU A 478 19.45 9.94 -20.11
C LEU A 478 20.54 8.88 -19.93
N VAL A 479 21.23 8.50 -21.01
CA VAL A 479 22.21 7.41 -20.98
C VAL A 479 23.52 7.91 -20.39
N GLU A 480 23.82 7.46 -19.19
CA GLU A 480 25.01 7.86 -18.42
C GLU A 480 26.11 6.80 -18.42
N ASP A 481 25.77 5.56 -18.78
CA ASP A 481 26.71 4.44 -18.80
C ASP A 481 26.32 3.39 -19.86
N LYS A 482 27.33 2.69 -20.38
CA LYS A 482 27.21 1.60 -21.36
C LYS A 482 28.26 0.54 -21.08
N TYR A 483 27.81 -0.69 -20.85
CA TYR A 483 28.72 -1.75 -20.44
C TYR A 483 28.18 -3.12 -20.81
N GLN A 484 29.08 -4.09 -20.92
CA GLN A 484 28.76 -5.51 -21.09
C GLN A 484 28.96 -6.23 -19.76
N ILE A 485 28.30 -7.38 -19.62
CA ILE A 485 28.40 -8.23 -18.43
C ILE A 485 28.77 -9.67 -18.81
N ASP A 486 29.47 -10.35 -17.91
CA ASP A 486 29.55 -11.81 -17.94
C ASP A 486 28.26 -12.37 -17.33
N LYS A 487 27.42 -12.98 -18.18
CA LYS A 487 26.14 -13.56 -17.77
C LYS A 487 26.32 -14.75 -16.81
N THR A 488 27.40 -15.50 -16.92
CA THR A 488 27.69 -16.64 -16.05
C THR A 488 28.06 -16.17 -14.64
N GLU A 489 28.91 -15.15 -14.55
CA GLU A 489 29.25 -14.50 -13.28
C GLU A 489 28.00 -13.84 -12.66
N PHE A 490 27.22 -13.10 -13.46
CA PHE A 490 25.98 -12.48 -13.03
C PHE A 490 25.02 -13.49 -12.41
N ASN A 491 24.77 -14.60 -13.11
CA ASN A 491 23.88 -15.66 -12.65
C ASN A 491 24.37 -16.31 -11.36
N GLN A 492 25.68 -16.58 -11.27
CA GLN A 492 26.26 -17.14 -10.06
C GLN A 492 26.12 -16.20 -8.85
N ASN A 493 26.37 -14.91 -9.04
CA ASN A 493 26.30 -13.91 -7.96
C ASN A 493 24.85 -13.59 -7.56
N MET A 494 23.92 -13.54 -8.53
CA MET A 494 22.51 -13.23 -8.28
C MET A 494 21.72 -14.44 -7.75
N TYR A 495 21.85 -15.59 -8.38
CA TYR A 495 21.02 -16.78 -8.14
C TYR A 495 21.75 -17.91 -7.41
N GLY A 496 23.08 -17.87 -7.33
CA GLY A 496 23.88 -18.97 -6.79
C GLY A 496 24.01 -20.17 -7.73
N THR A 497 23.49 -20.07 -8.96
CA THR A 497 23.47 -21.16 -9.94
C THR A 497 23.46 -20.62 -11.37
N ASN A 498 23.97 -21.45 -12.29
CA ASN A 498 23.90 -21.26 -13.74
C ASN A 498 22.92 -22.26 -14.42
N ASP A 499 22.14 -23.01 -13.64
CA ASP A 499 21.20 -24.00 -14.16
C ASP A 499 20.06 -23.33 -14.95
N LEU A 500 19.94 -23.68 -16.23
CA LEU A 500 18.86 -23.24 -17.11
C LEU A 500 17.47 -23.69 -16.65
N LYS A 501 17.32 -24.60 -15.68
CA LYS A 501 16.04 -24.89 -15.03
C LYS A 501 15.55 -23.73 -14.16
N HIS A 502 16.46 -22.89 -13.65
CA HIS A 502 16.10 -21.68 -12.90
C HIS A 502 15.53 -20.61 -13.85
N PRO A 503 14.28 -20.13 -13.65
CA PRO A 503 13.66 -19.16 -14.57
C PRO A 503 14.44 -17.85 -14.70
N GLY A 504 15.04 -17.37 -13.61
CA GLY A 504 15.87 -16.17 -13.60
C GLY A 504 17.14 -16.30 -14.44
N VAL A 505 17.77 -17.48 -14.45
CA VAL A 505 18.99 -17.74 -15.24
C VAL A 505 18.66 -17.73 -16.74
N ARG A 506 17.53 -18.35 -17.13
CA ARG A 506 17.06 -18.27 -18.53
C ARG A 506 16.79 -16.84 -18.97
N TRP A 507 16.23 -16.03 -18.08
CA TRP A 507 15.93 -14.64 -18.36
C TRP A 507 17.20 -13.82 -18.59
N VAL A 508 18.20 -13.89 -17.71
CA VAL A 508 19.50 -13.21 -17.90
C VAL A 508 20.19 -13.67 -19.18
N ASN A 509 20.15 -14.97 -19.46
CA ASN A 509 20.77 -15.51 -20.67
C ASN A 509 20.10 -15.00 -21.96
N SER A 510 18.82 -14.64 -21.90
CA SER A 510 18.07 -14.07 -23.03
C SER A 510 18.35 -12.59 -23.31
N TRP A 511 19.06 -11.87 -22.41
CA TRP A 511 19.36 -10.46 -22.61
C TRP A 511 20.25 -10.22 -23.82
N GLN A 512 20.15 -9.02 -24.40
CA GLN A 512 21.10 -8.51 -25.37
C GLN A 512 22.47 -8.23 -24.72
N GLU A 513 23.49 -7.97 -25.54
CA GLU A 513 24.89 -7.93 -25.09
C GLU A 513 25.26 -6.66 -24.30
N VAL A 514 24.63 -5.52 -24.59
CA VAL A 514 25.00 -4.23 -23.99
C VAL A 514 23.91 -3.76 -23.03
N LEU A 515 24.32 -3.36 -21.83
CA LEU A 515 23.45 -2.73 -20.85
C LEU A 515 23.61 -1.22 -20.87
N LEU A 516 22.49 -0.50 -20.78
CA LEU A 516 22.44 0.95 -20.65
C LEU A 516 22.06 1.33 -19.22
N GLY A 517 22.90 2.15 -18.59
CA GLY A 517 22.63 2.74 -17.27
C GLY A 517 22.30 4.23 -17.41
N GLY A 518 21.36 4.72 -16.61
CA GLY A 518 20.97 6.13 -16.70
C GLY A 518 19.61 6.47 -16.12
N ARG A 519 19.36 7.77 -15.95
CA ARG A 519 18.15 8.33 -15.31
C ARG A 519 16.93 8.29 -16.23
N ILE A 520 15.78 7.91 -15.68
CA ILE A 520 14.52 7.80 -16.41
C ILE A 520 13.63 9.01 -16.12
N ASN A 521 12.99 9.53 -17.16
CA ASN A 521 11.92 10.53 -17.05
C ASN A 521 10.65 9.99 -17.74
N LEU A 522 9.65 9.61 -16.93
CA LEU A 522 8.41 8.98 -17.39
C LEU A 522 7.41 10.03 -17.88
N ILE A 523 7.08 9.96 -19.16
CA ILE A 523 6.11 10.83 -19.84
C ILE A 523 4.70 10.28 -19.67
N LYS A 524 4.52 8.98 -19.86
CA LYS A 524 3.23 8.29 -19.85
C LYS A 524 3.36 6.93 -19.17
N ARG A 525 2.52 6.69 -18.16
CA ARG A 525 2.39 5.37 -17.54
C ARG A 525 1.90 4.33 -18.56
N ARG A 526 2.36 3.10 -18.45
CA ARG A 526 1.99 2.00 -19.35
C ARG A 526 0.50 1.68 -19.27
N SER A 527 -0.06 1.22 -20.39
CA SER A 527 -1.42 0.69 -20.44
C SER A 527 -1.52 -0.62 -19.65
N SER A 528 -2.63 -0.85 -18.96
CA SER A 528 -2.89 -2.09 -18.24
C SER A 528 -4.38 -2.31 -18.06
N PRO A 529 -4.88 -3.55 -18.24
CA PRO A 529 -6.28 -3.87 -17.95
C PRO A 529 -6.61 -3.76 -16.45
N TYR A 530 -5.61 -3.65 -15.58
CA TYR A 530 -5.77 -3.56 -14.12
C TYR A 530 -5.35 -2.19 -13.57
N LYS A 531 -5.32 -1.15 -14.41
CA LYS A 531 -4.77 0.16 -14.04
C LYS A 531 -5.41 0.77 -12.80
N GLU A 532 -6.69 0.50 -12.55
CA GLU A 532 -7.42 0.95 -11.37
C GLU A 532 -6.84 0.42 -10.04
N TYR A 533 -6.24 -0.76 -10.07
CA TYR A 533 -5.62 -1.39 -8.89
C TYR A 533 -4.14 -1.01 -8.73
N GLU A 534 -3.51 -0.43 -9.76
CA GLU A 534 -2.08 -0.09 -9.78
C GLU A 534 -1.81 1.30 -9.18
N LEU A 535 -2.11 1.41 -7.88
CA LEU A 535 -1.86 2.62 -7.11
C LEU A 535 -0.37 2.90 -7.01
N THR A 536 0.02 4.17 -7.13
CA THR A 536 1.41 4.62 -6.94
C THR A 536 1.77 4.69 -5.45
N PRO A 537 3.07 4.64 -5.07
CA PRO A 537 3.51 4.85 -3.70
C PRO A 537 2.96 6.15 -3.09
N ARG A 538 2.92 7.24 -3.86
CA ARG A 538 2.34 8.52 -3.44
C ARG A 538 0.85 8.40 -3.08
N GLN A 539 0.06 7.71 -3.92
CA GLN A 539 -1.37 7.49 -3.65
C GLN A 539 -1.59 6.61 -2.42
N VAL A 540 -0.84 5.52 -2.28
CA VAL A 540 -0.98 4.59 -1.15
C VAL A 540 -0.55 5.24 0.17
N ARG A 541 0.57 5.96 0.20
CA ARG A 541 1.01 6.73 1.37
C ARG A 541 -0.03 7.76 1.79
N LYS A 542 -0.63 8.47 0.82
CA LYS A 542 -1.74 9.38 1.09
C LYS A 542 -2.91 8.61 1.72
N LEU A 543 -3.35 7.50 1.12
CA LEU A 543 -4.44 6.68 1.66
C LEU A 543 -4.19 6.16 3.08
N PHE A 544 -2.95 5.84 3.45
CA PHE A 544 -2.60 5.44 4.81
C PHE A 544 -2.66 6.63 5.78
N ALA A 545 -2.07 7.76 5.38
CA ALA A 545 -2.12 8.98 6.18
C ALA A 545 -3.56 9.47 6.40
N GLU A 546 -4.40 9.38 5.38
CA GLU A 546 -5.82 9.73 5.45
C GLU A 546 -6.64 8.82 6.37
N ARG A 547 -6.18 7.59 6.60
CA ARG A 547 -6.72 6.65 7.59
C ARG A 547 -6.06 6.78 8.97
N GLY A 548 -5.12 7.72 9.14
CA GLY A 548 -4.39 7.89 10.39
C GLY A 548 -3.48 6.72 10.75
N TRP A 549 -3.07 5.91 9.76
CA TRP A 549 -2.19 4.77 9.99
C TRP A 549 -0.74 5.21 10.13
N ASN A 550 -0.03 4.63 11.10
CA ASN A 550 1.40 4.84 11.34
C ASN A 550 2.17 3.55 11.09
N LYS A 551 1.67 2.42 11.63
CA LYS A 551 2.24 1.09 11.44
C LYS A 551 1.40 0.32 10.44
N VAL A 552 1.98 -0.05 9.31
CA VAL A 552 1.30 -0.81 8.25
C VAL A 552 2.10 -2.06 7.90
N VAL A 553 1.41 -3.19 7.77
CA VAL A 553 1.97 -4.48 7.34
C VAL A 553 1.77 -4.65 5.84
N GLY A 554 2.84 -4.84 5.09
CA GLY A 554 2.77 -5.24 3.68
C GLY A 554 2.68 -6.76 3.52
N PHE A 555 1.80 -7.22 2.63
CA PHE A 555 1.69 -8.62 2.22
C PHE A 555 1.92 -8.78 0.72
N HIS A 556 2.92 -9.59 0.39
CA HIS A 556 3.26 -9.95 -0.99
C HIS A 556 2.70 -11.33 -1.33
N THR A 557 2.12 -11.46 -2.52
CA THR A 557 1.62 -12.75 -3.03
C THR A 557 1.48 -12.75 -4.54
N ARG A 558 1.31 -13.95 -5.09
CA ARG A 558 1.06 -14.26 -6.51
C ARG A 558 -0.08 -15.26 -6.67
N ASN A 559 -0.73 -15.63 -5.58
CA ASN A 559 -1.73 -16.69 -5.50
C ASN A 559 -3.07 -16.11 -5.04
N VAL A 560 -4.15 -16.84 -5.37
CA VAL A 560 -5.44 -16.65 -4.71
C VAL A 560 -5.30 -16.91 -3.22
N ILE A 561 -6.13 -16.26 -2.41
CA ILE A 561 -6.08 -16.40 -0.97
C ILE A 561 -6.61 -17.76 -0.50
N HIS A 562 -5.95 -18.35 0.51
CA HIS A 562 -6.42 -19.53 1.24
C HIS A 562 -6.24 -19.29 2.74
N ARG A 563 -6.66 -20.25 3.59
CA ARG A 563 -6.75 -20.04 5.04
C ARG A 563 -5.41 -19.76 5.71
N SER A 564 -4.30 -20.29 5.19
CA SER A 564 -2.96 -19.92 5.68
C SER A 564 -2.60 -18.46 5.41
N HIS A 565 -2.93 -17.93 4.22
CA HIS A 565 -2.71 -16.52 3.91
C HIS A 565 -3.53 -15.61 4.83
N GLU A 566 -4.81 -15.96 5.03
CA GLU A 566 -5.69 -15.24 5.95
C GLU A 566 -5.11 -15.26 7.38
N PHE A 567 -4.65 -16.42 7.85
CA PHE A 567 -4.05 -16.55 9.18
C PHE A 567 -2.85 -15.63 9.35
N ILE A 568 -1.85 -15.70 8.46
CA ILE A 568 -0.63 -14.90 8.60
C ILE A 568 -0.89 -13.40 8.49
N GLN A 569 -1.84 -12.99 7.66
CA GLN A 569 -2.20 -11.57 7.52
C GLN A 569 -2.85 -11.01 8.79
N LEU A 570 -3.81 -11.75 9.37
CA LEU A 570 -4.47 -11.36 10.61
C LEU A 570 -3.52 -11.43 11.81
N LYS A 571 -2.68 -12.47 11.87
CA LYS A 571 -1.69 -12.62 12.94
C LYS A 571 -0.59 -11.55 12.85
N ALA A 572 -0.17 -11.16 11.65
CA ALA A 572 0.80 -10.08 11.46
C ALA A 572 0.24 -8.71 11.86
N LEU A 573 -1.05 -8.45 11.60
CA LEU A 573 -1.74 -7.25 12.09
C LEU A 573 -1.68 -7.16 13.63
N GLU A 574 -1.89 -8.29 14.30
CA GLU A 574 -1.84 -8.41 15.77
C GLU A 574 -0.41 -8.28 16.30
N GLN A 575 0.51 -9.16 15.87
CA GLN A 575 1.91 -9.21 16.34
C GLN A 575 2.67 -7.91 16.05
N GLY A 576 2.42 -7.30 14.89
CA GLY A 576 3.05 -6.04 14.51
C GLY A 576 2.48 -4.81 15.22
N GLY A 577 1.42 -4.96 16.04
CA GLY A 577 0.67 -3.84 16.63
C GLY A 577 0.26 -2.81 15.58
N SER A 578 0.01 -3.27 14.35
CA SER A 578 -0.12 -2.41 13.18
C SER A 578 -1.51 -1.83 13.10
N ASP A 579 -1.66 -0.64 12.52
CA ASP A 579 -2.94 0.03 12.32
C ASP A 579 -3.69 -0.58 11.12
N GLY A 580 -2.98 -1.01 10.07
CA GLY A 580 -3.57 -1.64 8.89
C GLY A 580 -2.69 -2.60 8.10
N LEU A 581 -3.32 -3.29 7.15
CA LEU A 581 -2.74 -4.30 6.26
C LEU A 581 -2.82 -3.80 4.82
N PHE A 582 -1.69 -3.87 4.11
CA PHE A 582 -1.58 -3.59 2.69
C PHE A 582 -1.38 -4.89 1.92
N VAL A 583 -2.46 -5.39 1.31
CA VAL A 583 -2.44 -6.57 0.45
C VAL A 583 -2.03 -6.14 -0.94
N HIS A 584 -0.88 -6.62 -1.41
CA HIS A 584 -0.25 -6.09 -2.61
C HIS A 584 0.24 -7.21 -3.55
N PRO A 585 -0.66 -7.98 -4.19
CA PRO A 585 -0.30 -9.07 -5.10
C PRO A 585 0.44 -8.58 -6.36
N VAL A 586 1.39 -9.39 -6.83
CA VAL A 586 2.12 -9.18 -8.09
C VAL A 586 1.25 -9.56 -9.30
N ILE A 587 1.31 -8.74 -10.35
CA ILE A 587 0.48 -8.92 -11.56
C ILE A 587 1.27 -9.00 -12.89
N GLY A 588 2.59 -8.95 -12.86
CA GLY A 588 3.41 -9.10 -14.07
C GLY A 588 3.47 -10.54 -14.58
N GLN A 589 4.45 -10.82 -15.43
CA GLN A 589 4.59 -12.12 -16.08
C GLN A 589 4.63 -13.26 -15.05
N LYS A 590 3.80 -14.28 -15.27
CA LYS A 590 3.62 -15.44 -14.39
C LYS A 590 4.21 -16.69 -15.02
N LYS A 591 4.51 -17.70 -14.19
CA LYS A 591 4.88 -19.03 -14.69
C LYS A 591 3.63 -19.89 -14.87
N ALA A 592 3.81 -20.97 -15.60
CA ALA A 592 2.82 -22.02 -15.73
C ALA A 592 2.33 -22.54 -14.37
N GLY A 593 1.03 -22.80 -14.30
CA GLY A 593 0.32 -23.19 -13.09
C GLY A 593 -0.03 -22.04 -12.14
N ASP A 594 0.45 -20.82 -12.34
CA ASP A 594 0.00 -19.67 -11.54
C ASP A 594 -1.46 -19.30 -11.88
N PHE A 595 -2.15 -18.64 -10.96
CA PHE A 595 -3.49 -18.12 -11.20
C PHE A 595 -3.45 -16.88 -12.09
N HIS A 596 -4.39 -16.75 -13.03
CA HIS A 596 -4.61 -15.50 -13.78
C HIS A 596 -5.01 -14.36 -12.83
N THR A 597 -4.54 -13.15 -13.17
CA THR A 597 -4.67 -11.94 -12.32
C THR A 597 -6.10 -11.62 -11.87
N PRO A 598 -7.15 -11.72 -12.73
CA PRO A 598 -8.51 -11.40 -12.33
C PRO A 598 -9.00 -12.22 -11.12
N TYR A 599 -8.61 -13.49 -11.03
CA TYR A 599 -9.06 -14.37 -9.94
C TYR A 599 -8.33 -14.09 -8.64
N ILE A 600 -7.06 -13.66 -8.71
CA ILE A 600 -6.34 -13.18 -7.53
C ILE A 600 -7.06 -11.95 -6.98
N ILE A 601 -7.36 -10.96 -7.83
CA ILE A 601 -8.05 -9.73 -7.43
C ILE A 601 -9.42 -10.06 -6.82
N LYS A 602 -10.27 -10.81 -7.53
CA LYS A 602 -11.60 -11.23 -7.06
C LYS A 602 -11.54 -11.94 -5.70
N SER A 603 -10.52 -12.78 -5.48
CA SER A 603 -10.37 -13.48 -4.20
C SER A 603 -10.11 -12.53 -3.02
N TYR A 604 -9.28 -11.49 -3.22
CA TYR A 604 -8.98 -10.52 -2.17
C TYR A 604 -10.09 -9.47 -2.00
N GLU A 605 -10.78 -9.08 -3.06
CA GLU A 605 -11.97 -8.23 -2.96
C GLU A 605 -13.05 -8.90 -2.11
N LYS A 606 -13.29 -10.20 -2.36
CA LYS A 606 -14.23 -10.98 -1.55
C LYS A 606 -13.82 -11.05 -0.09
N MET A 607 -12.51 -11.14 0.19
CA MET A 607 -11.99 -11.09 1.57
C MET A 607 -12.22 -9.74 2.25
N ILE A 608 -11.97 -8.64 1.55
CA ILE A 608 -12.14 -7.29 2.10
C ILE A 608 -13.61 -6.98 2.36
N ASP A 609 -14.48 -7.43 1.46
CA ASP A 609 -15.92 -7.25 1.57
C ASP A 609 -16.51 -8.09 2.73
N SER A 610 -16.15 -9.36 2.82
CA SER A 610 -16.90 -10.29 3.67
C SER A 610 -16.17 -10.73 4.95
N PHE A 611 -14.83 -10.69 5.02
CA PHE A 611 -14.09 -11.41 6.08
C PHE A 611 -13.05 -10.58 6.85
N TYR A 612 -12.39 -9.62 6.20
CA TYR A 612 -11.38 -8.81 6.88
C TYR A 612 -12.00 -7.76 7.82
N PRO A 613 -11.23 -7.31 8.83
CA PRO A 613 -11.65 -6.20 9.67
C PRO A 613 -11.91 -4.94 8.83
N LYS A 614 -13.11 -4.36 9.02
CA LYS A 614 -13.53 -3.16 8.28
C LYS A 614 -12.58 -2.00 8.53
N HIS A 615 -12.33 -1.21 7.50
CA HIS A 615 -11.44 -0.04 7.52
C HIS A 615 -9.96 -0.31 7.87
N ARG A 616 -9.51 -1.57 7.94
CA ARG A 616 -8.12 -1.95 8.30
C ARG A 616 -7.30 -2.56 7.17
N VAL A 617 -7.87 -2.70 5.96
CA VAL A 617 -7.20 -3.31 4.81
C VAL A 617 -7.24 -2.39 3.60
N VAL A 618 -6.10 -2.27 2.93
CA VAL A 618 -5.95 -1.63 1.62
C VAL A 618 -5.47 -2.67 0.62
N PHE A 619 -6.09 -2.68 -0.55
CA PHE A 619 -5.71 -3.54 -1.66
C PHE A 619 -5.23 -2.70 -2.84
N ALA A 620 -4.14 -3.14 -3.44
CA ALA A 620 -3.63 -2.64 -4.71
C ALA A 620 -2.87 -3.79 -5.40
N THR A 621 -2.52 -3.63 -6.66
CA THR A 621 -1.66 -4.57 -7.37
C THR A 621 -0.25 -4.01 -7.50
N PHE A 622 0.75 -4.90 -7.45
CA PHE A 622 2.14 -4.58 -7.67
C PHE A 622 2.53 -4.93 -9.10
N ALA A 623 2.61 -3.90 -9.95
CA ALA A 623 2.98 -3.99 -11.34
C ALA A 623 4.49 -4.24 -11.53
N THR A 624 4.93 -5.44 -11.16
CA THR A 624 6.28 -5.98 -11.40
C THR A 624 6.17 -7.47 -11.77
N PHE A 625 7.28 -8.12 -12.06
CA PHE A 625 7.38 -9.55 -12.33
C PHE A 625 8.36 -10.20 -11.35
N SER A 626 8.17 -11.50 -11.09
CA SER A 626 9.08 -12.25 -10.24
C SER A 626 10.38 -12.55 -10.98
N ARG A 627 11.51 -12.23 -10.34
CA ARG A 627 12.86 -12.58 -10.84
C ARG A 627 13.33 -13.93 -10.31
N TYR A 628 12.56 -14.51 -9.39
CA TYR A 628 12.80 -15.78 -8.73
C TYR A 628 14.14 -15.80 -8.00
N ALA A 629 14.56 -14.66 -7.44
CA ALA A 629 15.84 -14.52 -6.74
C ALA A 629 15.74 -14.85 -5.24
N GLY A 630 14.70 -15.59 -4.84
CA GLY A 630 14.50 -16.14 -3.50
C GLY A 630 14.81 -15.13 -2.39
N PRO A 631 15.85 -15.36 -1.56
CA PRO A 631 16.22 -14.46 -0.46
C PRO A 631 16.46 -13.01 -0.90
N ARG A 632 17.17 -12.77 -2.01
CA ARG A 632 17.44 -11.41 -2.51
C ARG A 632 16.13 -10.70 -2.86
N GLU A 633 15.17 -11.41 -3.44
CA GLU A 633 13.87 -10.86 -3.80
C GLU A 633 12.97 -10.58 -2.60
N ALA A 634 13.13 -11.30 -1.48
CA ALA A 634 12.43 -11.00 -0.23
C ALA A 634 12.82 -9.61 0.33
N ILE A 635 14.11 -9.25 0.30
CA ILE A 635 14.57 -7.90 0.69
C ILE A 635 14.07 -6.85 -0.29
N PHE A 636 14.20 -7.09 -1.60
CA PHE A 636 13.74 -6.16 -2.64
C PHE A 636 12.24 -5.85 -2.52
N THR A 637 11.42 -6.89 -2.32
CA THR A 637 9.97 -6.71 -2.17
C THR A 637 9.60 -6.01 -0.87
N ALA A 638 10.34 -6.23 0.23
CA ALA A 638 10.20 -5.48 1.47
C ALA A 638 10.52 -3.98 1.27
N ILE A 639 11.67 -3.67 0.64
CA ILE A 639 12.06 -2.28 0.29
C ILE A 639 10.98 -1.60 -0.55
N CYS A 640 10.44 -2.30 -1.54
CA CYS A 640 9.33 -1.77 -2.33
C CYS A 640 8.14 -1.41 -1.43
N ARG A 641 7.75 -2.29 -0.49
CA ARG A 641 6.63 -2.02 0.44
C ARG A 641 6.94 -0.87 1.41
N GLN A 642 8.19 -0.68 1.80
CA GLN A 642 8.62 0.51 2.54
C GLN A 642 8.35 1.77 1.72
N ASN A 643 8.66 1.79 0.43
CA ASN A 643 8.35 2.91 -0.46
C ASN A 643 6.85 3.18 -0.56
N PHE A 644 6.00 2.16 -0.47
CA PHE A 644 4.53 2.31 -0.34
C PHE A 644 4.04 2.77 1.06
N GLY A 645 4.92 2.83 2.07
CA GLY A 645 4.59 3.28 3.43
C GLY A 645 4.39 2.16 4.45
N CYS A 646 4.78 0.91 4.14
CA CYS A 646 4.70 -0.20 5.09
C CYS A 646 5.90 -0.22 6.04
N SER A 647 5.63 -0.12 7.34
CA SER A 647 6.63 -0.27 8.41
C SER A 647 7.04 -1.73 8.67
N HIS A 648 6.18 -2.69 8.30
CA HIS A 648 6.37 -4.11 8.53
C HIS A 648 6.09 -4.88 7.24
N PHE A 649 6.68 -6.06 7.08
CA PHE A 649 6.50 -6.90 5.89
C PHE A 649 6.43 -8.38 6.26
N ILE A 650 5.42 -9.10 5.76
CA ILE A 650 5.26 -10.53 6.00
C ILE A 650 6.25 -11.32 5.14
N VAL A 651 7.07 -12.14 5.79
CA VAL A 651 8.01 -13.06 5.14
C VAL A 651 7.66 -14.49 5.53
N GLY A 652 7.06 -15.23 4.59
CA GLY A 652 6.77 -16.65 4.77
C GLY A 652 7.99 -17.55 4.56
N ARG A 653 7.83 -18.84 4.82
CA ARG A 653 8.75 -19.89 4.39
C ARG A 653 8.85 -19.93 2.86
N ASP A 654 10.06 -20.06 2.32
CA ASP A 654 10.34 -20.09 0.87
C ASP A 654 9.78 -18.86 0.09
N HIS A 655 9.87 -17.67 0.70
CA HIS A 655 9.39 -16.44 0.09
C HIS A 655 10.08 -16.18 -1.26
N THR A 656 9.28 -15.98 -2.31
CA THR A 656 9.74 -15.73 -3.69
C THR A 656 10.68 -16.80 -4.26
N GLY A 657 10.73 -17.99 -3.65
CA GLY A 657 11.53 -19.12 -4.12
C GLY A 657 10.97 -19.81 -5.36
N VAL A 658 11.81 -20.66 -5.95
CA VAL A 658 11.44 -21.51 -7.09
C VAL A 658 12.08 -22.89 -6.93
N GLY A 659 11.26 -23.93 -7.03
CA GLY A 659 11.72 -25.31 -6.85
C GLY A 659 12.48 -25.47 -5.53
N ASP A 660 13.60 -26.19 -5.59
CA ASP A 660 14.48 -26.42 -4.43
C ASP A 660 15.80 -25.63 -4.54
N PHE A 661 15.83 -24.53 -5.30
CA PHE A 661 17.05 -23.73 -5.51
C PHE A 661 17.51 -22.95 -4.28
N TYR A 662 16.62 -22.72 -3.31
CA TYR A 662 16.92 -21.98 -2.09
C TYR A 662 16.46 -22.77 -0.87
N GLY A 663 17.20 -22.67 0.23
CA GLY A 663 16.78 -23.26 1.50
C GLY A 663 15.46 -22.64 2.00
N PRO A 664 14.59 -23.41 2.69
CA PRO A 664 13.26 -22.96 3.10
C PRO A 664 13.27 -21.73 4.03
N TRP A 665 14.38 -21.50 4.73
CA TRP A 665 14.59 -20.41 5.69
C TRP A 665 15.52 -19.30 5.17
N ALA A 666 16.08 -19.46 3.97
CA ALA A 666 17.07 -18.52 3.43
C ALA A 666 16.51 -17.09 3.30
N ALA A 667 15.20 -16.97 3.01
CA ALA A 667 14.51 -15.68 2.98
C ALA A 667 14.36 -15.02 4.36
N HIS A 668 14.45 -15.76 5.46
CA HIS A 668 14.44 -15.21 6.83
C HIS A 668 15.85 -14.81 7.25
N GLU A 669 16.82 -15.67 6.95
CA GLU A 669 18.24 -15.50 7.31
C GLU A 669 18.85 -14.26 6.63
N ILE A 670 18.47 -13.97 5.37
CA ILE A 670 19.04 -12.81 4.66
C ILE A 670 18.74 -11.46 5.35
N PHE A 671 17.63 -11.32 6.08
CA PHE A 671 17.33 -10.10 6.82
C PHE A 671 18.32 -9.86 7.98
N GLU A 672 18.95 -10.91 8.50
CA GLU A 672 19.94 -10.80 9.59
C GLU A 672 21.25 -10.19 9.10
N LYS A 673 21.50 -10.21 7.78
CA LYS A 673 22.64 -9.51 7.16
C LYS A 673 22.45 -7.99 7.12
N PHE A 674 21.21 -7.51 7.31
CA PHE A 674 20.85 -6.08 7.21
C PHE A 674 20.03 -5.65 8.44
N PRO A 675 20.62 -5.63 9.64
CA PRO A 675 19.90 -5.28 10.87
C PRO A 675 19.38 -3.84 10.89
N ASP A 676 20.00 -2.95 10.11
CA ASP A 676 19.64 -1.53 10.02
C ASP A 676 18.53 -1.24 8.99
N LEU A 677 17.96 -2.27 8.34
CA LEU A 677 16.84 -2.09 7.43
C LEU A 677 15.63 -1.56 8.21
N GLU A 678 15.10 -0.39 7.81
CA GLU A 678 14.03 0.26 8.57
C GLU A 678 12.72 -0.54 8.57
N ILE A 679 12.40 -1.20 7.45
CA ILE A 679 11.22 -2.07 7.36
C ILE A 679 11.45 -3.38 8.10
N LYS A 680 10.54 -3.69 9.04
CA LYS A 680 10.69 -4.84 9.93
C LYS A 680 10.02 -6.10 9.35
N PRO A 681 10.73 -7.22 9.19
CA PRO A 681 10.11 -8.46 8.76
C PRO A 681 9.27 -9.08 9.89
N ILE A 682 8.09 -9.61 9.54
CA ILE A 682 7.29 -10.49 10.39
C ILE A 682 7.40 -11.89 9.78
N LYS A 683 8.21 -12.73 10.41
CA LYS A 683 8.61 -14.05 9.91
C LYS A 683 7.58 -15.12 10.28
N PHE A 684 7.10 -15.87 9.30
CA PHE A 684 6.21 -17.01 9.51
C PHE A 684 6.79 -18.30 8.91
N GLY A 685 6.96 -19.31 9.74
CA GLY A 685 7.00 -20.73 9.34
C GLY A 685 5.68 -21.23 8.72
N LYS A 686 5.55 -22.56 8.58
CA LYS A 686 4.38 -23.23 8.00
C LYS A 686 3.14 -23.06 8.89
N ILE A 687 1.98 -22.92 8.23
CA ILE A 687 0.67 -22.95 8.88
C ILE A 687 -0.01 -24.26 8.50
N PHE A 688 -0.50 -25.00 9.50
CA PHE A 688 -1.29 -26.21 9.31
C PHE A 688 -2.65 -26.07 10.00
N TYR A 689 -3.60 -26.91 9.61
CA TYR A 689 -4.87 -27.06 10.31
C TYR A 689 -4.81 -28.26 11.25
N SER A 690 -5.07 -28.04 12.54
CA SER A 690 -5.09 -29.10 13.55
C SER A 690 -6.44 -29.80 13.55
N ARG A 691 -6.47 -31.12 13.30
CA ARG A 691 -7.69 -31.92 13.48
C ARG A 691 -8.12 -31.99 14.94
N LYS A 692 -7.16 -32.02 15.86
CA LYS A 692 -7.38 -32.10 17.31
C LYS A 692 -8.03 -30.85 17.87
N TYR A 693 -7.50 -29.68 17.51
CA TYR A 693 -7.98 -28.39 18.04
C TYR A 693 -8.94 -27.67 17.09
N GLN A 694 -9.19 -28.23 15.90
CA GLN A 694 -10.07 -27.67 14.87
C GLN A 694 -9.76 -26.22 14.47
N LYS A 695 -8.48 -25.83 14.51
CA LYS A 695 -8.02 -24.47 14.21
C LYS A 695 -6.69 -24.46 13.45
N HIS A 696 -6.41 -23.34 12.80
CA HIS A 696 -5.12 -23.05 12.15
C HIS A 696 -4.06 -22.73 13.19
N ILE A 697 -2.87 -23.33 13.04
CA ILE A 697 -1.76 -23.20 13.97
C ILE A 697 -0.48 -22.91 13.20
N HIS A 698 0.31 -21.99 13.73
CA HIS A 698 1.67 -21.73 13.27
C HIS A 698 2.60 -22.77 13.88
N GLU A 699 3.42 -23.42 13.06
CA GLU A 699 4.23 -24.57 13.50
C GLU A 699 5.19 -24.29 14.67
N LEU A 700 5.56 -23.02 14.88
CA LEU A 700 6.45 -22.63 15.98
C LEU A 700 5.69 -22.36 17.29
N ASP A 701 4.37 -22.18 17.24
CA ASP A 701 3.54 -21.93 18.43
C ASP A 701 3.13 -23.24 19.14
N ASP A 702 3.33 -24.40 18.51
CA ASP A 702 2.90 -25.70 19.06
C ASP A 702 3.79 -26.86 18.57
N THR A 703 4.69 -27.29 19.46
CA THR A 703 5.63 -28.40 19.20
C THR A 703 5.09 -29.77 19.60
N GLU A 704 3.91 -29.86 20.22
CA GLU A 704 3.38 -31.09 20.82
C GLU A 704 2.48 -31.91 19.88
N HIS A 705 2.11 -31.36 18.72
CA HIS A 705 1.28 -32.06 17.75
C HIS A 705 2.00 -33.21 17.05
N GLN A 706 1.33 -34.36 17.02
CA GLN A 706 1.71 -35.51 16.19
C GLN A 706 1.45 -35.21 14.71
N ALA A 707 2.23 -35.85 13.82
CA ALA A 707 2.19 -35.55 12.38
C ALA A 707 0.82 -35.87 11.75
N GLU A 708 0.15 -36.91 12.24
CA GLU A 708 -1.16 -37.40 11.78
C GLU A 708 -2.31 -36.43 12.09
N GLU A 709 -2.11 -35.52 13.04
CA GLU A 709 -3.09 -34.52 13.45
C GLU A 709 -2.99 -33.22 12.63
N LYS A 710 -1.93 -33.07 11.82
CA LYS A 710 -1.62 -31.88 11.03
C LYS A 710 -2.13 -32.05 9.59
N LEU A 711 -3.00 -31.14 9.16
CA LEU A 711 -3.37 -31.01 7.76
C LEU A 711 -2.66 -29.82 7.13
N ASP A 712 -1.86 -30.11 6.13
CA ASP A 712 -1.12 -29.11 5.39
C ASP A 712 -2.03 -28.33 4.44
N ILE A 713 -1.67 -27.07 4.20
CA ILE A 713 -2.35 -26.21 3.24
C ILE A 713 -1.30 -25.76 2.23
N SER A 714 -1.22 -26.44 1.09
CA SER A 714 -0.23 -26.16 0.05
C SER A 714 -0.87 -25.56 -1.20
N GLY A 715 -0.21 -24.57 -1.80
CA GLY A 715 -0.70 -23.97 -3.06
C GLY A 715 -0.80 -24.99 -4.20
N THR A 716 0.07 -26.00 -4.24
CA THR A 716 0.04 -27.05 -5.27
C THR A 716 -1.20 -27.94 -5.15
N GLU A 717 -1.53 -28.38 -3.93
CA GLU A 717 -2.75 -29.16 -3.69
C GLU A 717 -4.01 -28.36 -3.98
N ALA A 718 -4.03 -27.07 -3.60
CA ALA A 718 -5.13 -26.15 -3.92
C ALA A 718 -5.42 -26.13 -5.42
N ARG A 719 -4.35 -25.97 -6.23
CA ARG A 719 -4.45 -25.96 -7.70
C ARG A 719 -4.92 -27.30 -8.24
N ASN A 720 -4.41 -28.41 -7.72
CA ASN A 720 -4.80 -29.74 -8.19
C ASN A 720 -6.28 -30.01 -7.95
N MET A 721 -6.79 -29.70 -6.73
CA MET A 721 -8.22 -29.80 -6.42
C MET A 721 -9.06 -28.96 -7.38
N LEU A 722 -8.71 -27.68 -7.54
CA LEU A 722 -9.46 -26.76 -8.39
C LEU A 722 -9.43 -27.15 -9.88
N LYS A 723 -8.28 -27.61 -10.40
CA LYS A 723 -8.15 -28.13 -11.78
C LYS A 723 -9.05 -29.35 -12.00
N GLN A 724 -9.22 -30.19 -10.98
CA GLN A 724 -10.12 -31.35 -10.99
C GLN A 724 -11.58 -30.98 -10.68
N LYS A 725 -11.92 -29.69 -10.60
CA LYS A 725 -13.26 -29.18 -10.21
C LYS A 725 -13.72 -29.68 -8.83
N GLN A 726 -12.77 -30.01 -7.95
CA GLN A 726 -13.04 -30.38 -6.57
C GLN A 726 -12.97 -29.15 -5.67
N THR A 727 -13.98 -28.94 -4.85
CA THR A 727 -14.02 -27.85 -3.88
C THR A 727 -13.06 -28.15 -2.72
N PRO A 728 -12.00 -27.33 -2.51
CA PRO A 728 -11.16 -27.50 -1.34
C PRO A 728 -11.99 -27.35 -0.05
N PRO A 729 -11.70 -28.12 1.00
CA PRO A 729 -12.49 -28.07 2.23
C PRO A 729 -12.39 -26.70 2.91
N ALA A 730 -13.40 -26.33 3.69
CA ALA A 730 -13.51 -24.99 4.30
C ALA A 730 -12.32 -24.61 5.22
N TRP A 731 -11.67 -25.59 5.84
CA TRP A 731 -10.46 -25.37 6.63
C TRP A 731 -9.23 -25.05 5.77
N PHE A 732 -9.26 -25.38 4.48
CA PHE A 732 -8.17 -25.14 3.53
C PHE A 732 -8.38 -23.81 2.79
N MET A 733 -9.56 -23.63 2.19
CA MET A 733 -9.96 -22.42 1.46
C MET A 733 -11.41 -22.09 1.80
N ARG A 734 -11.73 -20.81 1.89
CA ARG A 734 -13.12 -20.37 2.12
C ARG A 734 -14.01 -20.80 0.95
N PRO A 735 -15.20 -21.38 1.20
CA PRO A 735 -16.11 -21.82 0.14
C PRO A 735 -16.43 -20.72 -0.87
N GLU A 736 -16.58 -19.48 -0.41
CA GLU A 736 -16.88 -18.31 -1.26
C GLU A 736 -15.74 -18.01 -2.24
N ILE A 737 -14.50 -18.32 -1.86
CA ILE A 737 -13.33 -18.13 -2.73
C ILE A 737 -13.23 -19.28 -3.71
N SER A 738 -13.38 -20.53 -3.26
CA SER A 738 -13.34 -21.69 -4.15
C SER A 738 -14.46 -21.66 -5.19
N ASN A 739 -15.67 -21.21 -4.81
CA ASN A 739 -16.80 -21.13 -5.73
C ASN A 739 -16.55 -20.13 -6.86
N ILE A 740 -15.97 -18.95 -6.56
CA ILE A 740 -15.58 -17.96 -7.59
C ILE A 740 -14.67 -18.60 -8.65
N ILE A 741 -13.77 -19.49 -8.22
CA ILE A 741 -12.84 -20.18 -9.11
C ILE A 741 -13.52 -21.31 -9.88
N ILE A 742 -14.25 -22.18 -9.19
CA ILE A 742 -14.90 -23.35 -9.81
C ILE A 742 -15.93 -22.90 -10.84
N GLU A 743 -16.77 -21.92 -10.51
CA GLU A 743 -17.75 -21.38 -11.46
C GLU A 743 -17.08 -20.77 -12.70
N ALA A 744 -15.89 -20.16 -12.56
CA ALA A 744 -15.14 -19.65 -13.70
C ALA A 744 -14.61 -20.78 -14.60
N ILE A 745 -14.12 -21.87 -13.99
CA ILE A 745 -13.70 -23.07 -14.72
C ILE A 745 -14.90 -23.71 -15.44
N GLU A 746 -16.07 -23.76 -14.79
CA GLU A 746 -17.31 -24.29 -15.37
C GLU A 746 -17.82 -23.45 -16.55
N ARG A 747 -17.61 -22.13 -16.50
CA ARG A 747 -17.88 -21.22 -17.64
C ARG A 747 -16.84 -21.29 -18.76
N GLY A 748 -15.79 -22.11 -18.61
CA GLY A 748 -14.72 -22.26 -19.61
C GLY A 748 -13.68 -21.14 -19.62
N GLU A 749 -13.57 -20.37 -18.53
CA GLU A 749 -12.56 -19.30 -18.43
C GLU A 749 -11.16 -19.87 -18.11
N GLU A 750 -10.10 -19.26 -18.66
CA GLU A 750 -8.71 -19.61 -18.31
C GLU A 750 -8.36 -19.11 -16.90
N VAL A 751 -8.49 -19.98 -15.90
CA VAL A 751 -8.15 -19.67 -14.49
C VAL A 751 -6.65 -19.78 -14.19
N PHE A 752 -5.98 -20.74 -14.83
CA PHE A 752 -4.56 -21.02 -14.63
C PHE A 752 -3.76 -20.65 -15.87
N VAL A 753 -2.57 -20.10 -15.66
CA VAL A 753 -1.60 -19.90 -16.73
C VAL A 753 -1.14 -21.28 -17.20
N GLY A 754 -1.39 -21.64 -18.46
CA GLY A 754 -0.92 -22.90 -19.05
C GLY A 754 0.61 -23.00 -19.10
N ASP A 755 1.15 -24.21 -19.30
CA ASP A 755 2.56 -24.36 -19.64
C ASP A 755 2.88 -23.57 -20.92
N LYS A 756 4.07 -22.96 -21.02
CA LYS A 756 4.48 -22.36 -22.31
C LYS A 756 4.62 -23.44 -23.39
N GLU A 757 4.73 -24.71 -22.99
CA GLU A 757 4.53 -25.86 -23.86
C GLU A 757 3.05 -26.02 -24.25
N ASP A 758 2.09 -25.89 -23.33
CA ASP A 758 0.65 -25.87 -23.64
C ASP A 758 0.19 -24.65 -24.48
N LYS A 759 0.98 -23.57 -24.52
CA LYS A 759 0.76 -22.42 -25.43
C LYS A 759 1.55 -22.51 -26.75
N LYS A 760 2.21 -23.64 -27.04
CA LYS A 760 2.57 -23.99 -28.42
C LYS A 760 1.36 -24.51 -29.22
N ASP A 761 0.25 -24.86 -28.57
CA ASP A 761 -0.88 -25.56 -29.20
C ASP A 761 -1.92 -24.66 -29.90
N LYS A 762 -1.47 -23.57 -30.52
CA LYS A 762 -2.17 -22.97 -31.67
C LYS A 762 -1.21 -22.48 -32.74
N GLN A 763 -0.13 -23.23 -33.00
CA GLN A 763 0.55 -23.13 -34.29
C GLN A 763 0.25 -24.38 -35.09
N GLY A 764 -0.29 -24.22 -36.28
CA GLY A 764 -0.55 -25.33 -37.19
C GLY A 764 0.72 -26.03 -37.65
N ALA A 765 0.59 -27.28 -38.07
CA ALA A 765 1.70 -28.05 -38.60
C ALA A 765 2.16 -27.48 -39.94
N VAL A 766 3.48 -27.35 -40.13
CA VAL A 766 4.10 -27.04 -41.41
C VAL A 766 4.55 -28.35 -42.05
N ILE A 767 3.84 -28.78 -43.09
CA ILE A 767 4.14 -30.00 -43.84
C ILE A 767 5.00 -29.62 -45.05
N TRP A 768 6.30 -29.88 -44.95
CA TRP A 768 7.31 -29.53 -45.93
C TRP A 768 7.57 -30.68 -46.89
N PHE A 769 7.04 -30.60 -48.12
CA PHE A 769 7.28 -31.63 -49.12
C PHE A 769 8.57 -31.32 -49.89
N THR A 770 9.49 -32.28 -49.94
CA THR A 770 10.75 -32.21 -50.70
C THR A 770 10.85 -33.38 -51.68
N GLY A 771 11.55 -33.20 -52.80
CA GLY A 771 11.65 -34.19 -53.88
C GLY A 771 12.00 -33.57 -55.23
N LEU A 772 12.41 -34.40 -56.19
CA LEU A 772 12.71 -33.98 -57.57
C LEU A 772 11.50 -33.31 -58.26
N SER A 773 11.74 -32.46 -59.26
CA SER A 773 10.64 -31.96 -60.09
C SER A 773 9.88 -33.14 -60.72
N GLY A 774 8.55 -33.13 -60.75
CA GLY A 774 7.75 -34.28 -61.21
C GLY A 774 7.56 -35.42 -60.20
N SER A 775 8.11 -35.33 -58.98
CA SER A 775 7.93 -36.34 -57.93
C SER A 775 6.56 -36.37 -57.25
N GLY A 776 5.59 -35.56 -57.70
CA GLY A 776 4.21 -35.59 -57.17
C GLY A 776 3.93 -34.73 -55.93
N LYS A 777 4.91 -33.96 -55.40
CA LYS A 777 4.74 -33.06 -54.24
C LYS A 777 3.46 -32.22 -54.28
N THR A 778 3.30 -31.40 -55.32
CA THR A 778 2.16 -30.48 -55.46
C THR A 778 0.84 -31.25 -55.58
N THR A 779 0.85 -32.40 -56.28
CA THR A 779 -0.32 -33.25 -56.44
C THR A 779 -0.79 -33.84 -55.10
N VAL A 780 0.14 -34.37 -54.30
CA VAL A 780 -0.16 -34.90 -52.96
C VAL A 780 -0.58 -33.77 -52.01
N ALA A 781 0.11 -32.63 -52.02
CA ALA A 781 -0.25 -31.48 -51.17
C ALA A 781 -1.66 -30.95 -51.47
N LEU A 782 -2.06 -30.85 -52.75
CA LEU A 782 -3.40 -30.42 -53.13
C LEU A 782 -4.49 -31.43 -52.74
N ALA A 783 -4.21 -32.74 -52.87
CA ALA A 783 -5.13 -33.78 -52.44
C ALA A 783 -5.28 -33.80 -50.91
N LEU A 784 -4.17 -33.70 -50.19
CA LEU A 784 -4.15 -33.59 -48.72
C LEU A 784 -4.92 -32.36 -48.23
N LYS A 785 -4.78 -31.20 -48.89
CA LYS A 785 -5.57 -30.00 -48.57
C LYS A 785 -7.07 -30.27 -48.63
N ARG A 786 -7.55 -30.99 -49.66
CA ARG A 786 -8.98 -31.33 -49.78
C ARG A 786 -9.44 -32.24 -48.65
N GLN A 787 -8.64 -33.23 -48.29
CA GLN A 787 -8.96 -34.16 -47.21
C GLN A 787 -8.96 -33.46 -45.84
N LEU A 788 -7.95 -32.66 -45.53
CA LEU A 788 -7.89 -31.86 -44.30
C LEU A 788 -9.03 -30.83 -44.21
N ALA A 789 -9.39 -30.18 -45.34
CA ALA A 789 -10.52 -29.27 -45.38
C ALA A 789 -11.87 -29.99 -45.14
N SER A 790 -12.03 -31.23 -45.62
CA SER A 790 -13.21 -32.04 -45.34
C SER A 790 -13.33 -32.46 -43.86
N ALA A 791 -12.21 -32.46 -43.13
CA ALA A 791 -12.14 -32.63 -41.67
C ALA A 791 -12.23 -31.30 -40.90
N ASN A 792 -12.76 -30.24 -41.54
CA ASN A 792 -12.97 -28.91 -40.96
C ASN A 792 -11.69 -28.22 -40.44
N LYS A 793 -10.53 -28.52 -41.05
CA LYS A 793 -9.24 -27.87 -40.74
C LYS A 793 -8.94 -26.74 -41.72
N THR A 794 -8.36 -25.65 -41.21
CA THR A 794 -7.90 -24.51 -42.03
C THR A 794 -6.51 -24.81 -42.60
N VAL A 795 -6.36 -24.68 -43.93
CA VAL A 795 -5.13 -25.09 -44.63
C VAL A 795 -4.64 -24.01 -45.59
N ALA A 796 -3.37 -23.62 -45.46
CA ALA A 796 -2.65 -22.79 -46.41
C ALA A 796 -1.69 -23.63 -47.26
N ILE A 797 -1.45 -23.20 -48.51
CA ILE A 797 -0.39 -23.75 -49.37
C ILE A 797 0.59 -22.62 -49.70
N ILE A 798 1.88 -22.90 -49.57
CA ILE A 798 2.96 -22.04 -50.05
C ILE A 798 3.58 -22.74 -51.26
N ASP A 799 3.12 -22.39 -52.46
CA ASP A 799 3.68 -22.95 -53.69
C ASP A 799 5.05 -22.34 -53.98
N GLY A 800 6.08 -23.18 -54.10
CA GLY A 800 7.45 -22.76 -54.36
C GLY A 800 7.62 -21.99 -55.67
N ASP A 801 6.78 -22.25 -56.68
CA ASP A 801 6.81 -21.52 -57.96
C ASP A 801 6.20 -20.12 -57.79
N ASP A 802 5.07 -19.99 -57.09
CA ASP A 802 4.39 -18.71 -56.86
C ASP A 802 5.22 -17.78 -55.99
N VAL A 803 5.88 -18.31 -54.95
CA VAL A 803 6.76 -17.53 -54.09
C VAL A 803 7.95 -17.00 -54.88
N ARG A 804 8.56 -17.83 -55.74
CA ARG A 804 9.66 -17.39 -56.62
C ARG A 804 9.21 -16.38 -57.67
N ALA A 805 8.02 -16.55 -58.25
CA ALA A 805 7.50 -15.65 -59.28
C ALA A 805 7.13 -14.26 -58.73
N ASN A 806 6.62 -14.18 -57.50
CA ASN A 806 6.03 -12.96 -56.95
C ASN A 806 6.87 -12.32 -55.83
N LEU A 807 7.28 -13.09 -54.82
CA LEU A 807 7.92 -12.58 -53.60
C LEU A 807 9.45 -12.58 -53.71
N HIS A 808 10.03 -13.62 -54.32
CA HIS A 808 11.47 -13.82 -54.39
C HIS A 808 12.03 -13.68 -55.82
N ARG A 809 11.40 -12.83 -56.65
CA ARG A 809 11.72 -12.69 -58.09
C ARG A 809 13.18 -12.31 -58.38
N HIS A 810 13.89 -11.76 -57.40
CA HIS A 810 15.29 -11.37 -57.50
C HIS A 810 16.28 -12.54 -57.27
N LEU A 811 15.83 -13.68 -56.75
CA LEU A 811 16.67 -14.84 -56.45
C LEU A 811 16.76 -15.77 -57.67
N GLY A 812 17.99 -16.15 -58.03
CA GLY A 812 18.28 -17.10 -59.11
C GLY A 812 18.20 -18.57 -58.68
N PHE A 813 19.02 -19.42 -59.33
CA PHE A 813 19.15 -20.86 -59.04
C PHE A 813 20.57 -21.23 -58.61
N SER A 814 21.34 -20.27 -58.09
CA SER A 814 22.61 -20.55 -57.42
C SER A 814 22.37 -21.23 -56.06
N ARG A 815 23.40 -21.85 -55.47
CA ARG A 815 23.32 -22.48 -54.14
C ARG A 815 22.87 -21.48 -53.07
N ASP A 816 23.40 -20.25 -53.09
CA ASP A 816 23.06 -19.19 -52.14
C ASP A 816 21.64 -18.67 -52.34
N ASP A 817 21.19 -18.51 -53.59
CA ASP A 817 19.80 -18.14 -53.89
C ASP A 817 18.81 -19.21 -53.43
N ILE A 818 19.17 -20.50 -53.57
CA ILE A 818 18.35 -21.62 -53.10
C ILE A 818 18.27 -21.61 -51.57
N LYS A 819 19.40 -21.40 -50.88
CA LYS A 819 19.46 -21.28 -49.41
C LYS A 819 18.59 -20.13 -48.91
N GLN A 820 18.74 -18.95 -49.51
CA GLN A 820 17.99 -17.76 -49.14
C GLN A 820 16.50 -17.92 -49.44
N ASN A 821 16.13 -18.52 -50.58
CA ASN A 821 14.74 -18.80 -50.89
C ASN A 821 14.11 -19.76 -49.88
N ASN A 822 14.80 -20.84 -49.51
CA ASN A 822 14.30 -21.81 -48.53
C ASN A 822 14.13 -21.17 -47.14
N ARG A 823 15.05 -20.26 -46.75
CA ARG A 823 14.95 -19.51 -45.50
C ARG A 823 13.70 -18.63 -45.46
N LEU A 824 13.50 -17.82 -46.50
CA LEU A 824 12.35 -16.93 -46.58
C LEU A 824 11.02 -17.70 -46.66
N VAL A 825 10.99 -18.85 -47.34
CA VAL A 825 9.82 -19.75 -47.35
C VAL A 825 9.57 -20.32 -45.95
N ALA A 826 10.60 -20.69 -45.19
CA ALA A 826 10.45 -21.19 -43.82
C ALA A 826 9.94 -20.10 -42.85
N GLU A 827 10.43 -18.86 -42.97
CA GLU A 827 9.95 -17.71 -42.21
C GLU A 827 8.46 -17.42 -42.53
N LEU A 828 8.08 -17.46 -43.80
CA LEU A 828 6.67 -17.31 -44.23
C LEU A 828 5.78 -18.46 -43.75
N ALA A 829 6.29 -19.69 -43.76
CA ALA A 829 5.57 -20.87 -43.28
C ALA A 829 5.31 -20.77 -41.77
N LYS A 830 6.28 -20.32 -41.00
CA LYS A 830 6.15 -20.05 -39.56
C LYS A 830 5.10 -18.98 -39.27
N GLU A 831 5.10 -17.89 -40.04
CA GLU A 831 4.10 -16.83 -39.89
C GLU A 831 2.69 -17.36 -40.18
N LYS A 832 2.51 -18.10 -41.29
CA LYS A 832 1.20 -18.68 -41.64
C LYS A 832 0.74 -19.75 -40.66
N ALA A 833 1.66 -20.50 -40.05
CA ALA A 833 1.33 -21.50 -39.03
C ALA A 833 0.69 -20.86 -37.79
N ALA A 834 0.85 -19.56 -37.54
CA ALA A 834 0.13 -18.88 -36.46
C ALA A 834 -1.38 -18.66 -36.76
N VAL A 835 -1.82 -18.88 -38.00
CA VAL A 835 -3.19 -18.55 -38.47
C VAL A 835 -3.93 -19.78 -38.99
N PHE A 836 -3.23 -20.73 -39.61
CA PHE A 836 -3.82 -21.94 -40.20
C PHE A 836 -3.47 -23.18 -39.37
N ASP A 837 -4.37 -24.16 -39.32
CA ASP A 837 -4.14 -25.47 -38.66
C ASP A 837 -3.05 -26.29 -39.39
N PHE A 838 -2.93 -26.12 -40.71
CA PHE A 838 -1.88 -26.75 -41.52
C PHE A 838 -1.36 -25.80 -42.60
N VAL A 839 -0.04 -25.78 -42.80
CA VAL A 839 0.65 -25.07 -43.89
C VAL A 839 1.40 -26.09 -44.73
N LEU A 840 0.99 -26.29 -45.97
CA LEU A 840 1.64 -27.24 -46.89
C LEU A 840 2.62 -26.50 -47.79
N VAL A 841 3.87 -26.96 -47.83
CA VAL A 841 4.96 -26.32 -48.56
C VAL A 841 5.54 -27.29 -49.60
N PRO A 842 4.97 -27.37 -50.82
CA PRO A 842 5.53 -28.18 -51.90
C PRO A 842 6.67 -27.46 -52.63
N ILE A 843 7.91 -27.76 -52.27
CA ILE A 843 9.11 -27.18 -52.90
C ILE A 843 10.17 -28.26 -53.18
N ILE A 844 11.17 -27.97 -54.02
CA ILE A 844 12.24 -28.95 -54.29
C ILE A 844 13.14 -29.11 -53.06
N SER A 845 13.60 -27.99 -52.46
CA SER A 845 14.54 -27.93 -51.32
C SER A 845 15.66 -29.00 -51.39
N PRO A 846 16.57 -28.89 -52.37
CA PRO A 846 17.44 -30.00 -52.75
C PRO A 846 18.58 -30.31 -51.78
N TYR A 847 18.96 -29.38 -50.90
CA TYR A 847 20.10 -29.52 -50.00
C TYR A 847 19.64 -29.83 -48.57
N GLN A 848 20.28 -30.81 -47.92
CA GLN A 848 19.97 -31.25 -46.55
C GLN A 848 20.11 -30.09 -45.55
N GLU A 849 21.18 -29.30 -45.67
CA GLU A 849 21.46 -28.15 -44.81
C GLU A 849 20.30 -27.13 -44.82
N ASP A 850 19.67 -26.91 -45.97
CA ASP A 850 18.56 -25.96 -46.09
C ASP A 850 17.28 -26.48 -45.42
N ARG A 851 17.06 -27.80 -45.45
CA ARG A 851 15.90 -28.44 -44.80
C ARG A 851 16.07 -28.46 -43.28
N VAL A 852 17.29 -28.70 -42.79
CA VAL A 852 17.63 -28.53 -41.36
C VAL A 852 17.40 -27.08 -40.91
N MET A 853 17.87 -26.10 -41.67
CA MET A 853 17.62 -24.69 -41.38
C MET A 853 16.12 -24.34 -41.39
N ALA A 854 15.35 -24.89 -42.33
CA ALA A 854 13.90 -24.70 -42.36
C ALA A 854 13.22 -25.30 -41.11
N ARG A 855 13.66 -26.50 -40.69
CA ARG A 855 13.22 -27.18 -39.47
C ARG A 855 13.54 -26.38 -38.21
N GLU A 856 14.75 -25.84 -38.10
CA GLU A 856 15.16 -24.97 -36.97
C GLU A 856 14.37 -23.66 -36.96
N THR A 857 14.10 -23.08 -38.13
CA THR A 857 13.35 -21.82 -38.26
C THR A 857 11.91 -21.98 -37.80
N VAL A 858 11.24 -23.05 -38.24
CA VAL A 858 9.83 -23.35 -37.91
C VAL A 858 9.71 -23.91 -36.48
N GLY A 859 10.64 -24.75 -36.05
CA GLY A 859 10.64 -25.41 -34.74
C GLY A 859 9.83 -26.70 -34.72
N ASN A 860 9.26 -27.05 -33.57
CA ASN A 860 8.62 -28.36 -33.32
C ASN A 860 7.42 -28.71 -34.21
N ASN A 861 6.91 -27.76 -34.99
CA ASN A 861 5.72 -27.92 -35.84
C ASN A 861 6.08 -28.32 -37.29
N PHE A 862 7.36 -28.54 -37.58
CA PHE A 862 7.87 -28.87 -38.90
C PHE A 862 7.83 -30.38 -39.14
N ILE A 863 7.18 -30.80 -40.22
CA ILE A 863 7.08 -32.19 -40.68
C ILE A 863 7.67 -32.28 -42.09
N GLU A 864 8.77 -33.00 -42.24
CA GLU A 864 9.46 -33.20 -43.52
C GLU A 864 8.92 -34.44 -44.24
N VAL A 865 8.34 -34.22 -45.43
CA VAL A 865 7.76 -35.28 -46.26
C VAL A 865 8.60 -35.46 -47.52
N PHE A 866 9.35 -36.55 -47.59
CA PHE A 866 10.11 -36.91 -48.77
C PHE A 866 9.21 -37.58 -49.83
N SER A 867 8.94 -36.85 -50.92
CA SER A 867 8.26 -37.39 -52.10
C SER A 867 9.27 -38.14 -52.97
N ASN A 868 9.47 -39.42 -52.64
CA ASN A 868 10.41 -40.32 -53.31
C ASN A 868 9.80 -40.83 -54.63
N ALA A 869 10.44 -40.50 -55.74
CA ALA A 869 10.22 -41.10 -57.05
C ALA A 869 11.56 -41.17 -57.77
N SER A 870 11.78 -42.26 -58.49
CA SER A 870 12.94 -42.38 -59.38
C SER A 870 13.04 -41.21 -60.38
N LEU A 871 14.27 -40.82 -60.71
CA LEU A 871 14.53 -39.79 -61.72
C LEU A 871 13.88 -40.16 -63.07
N GLU A 872 13.93 -41.43 -63.46
CA GLU A 872 13.27 -41.95 -64.66
C GLU A 872 11.76 -41.66 -64.65
N THR A 873 11.09 -41.91 -63.51
CA THR A 873 9.66 -41.61 -63.36
C THR A 873 9.38 -40.11 -63.41
N CYS A 874 10.25 -39.30 -62.79
CA CYS A 874 10.14 -37.85 -62.81
C CYS A 874 10.30 -37.28 -64.23
N VAL A 875 11.25 -37.81 -65.01
CA VAL A 875 11.48 -37.46 -66.42
C VAL A 875 10.32 -37.93 -67.30
N ALA A 876 9.75 -39.11 -67.04
CA ALA A 876 8.58 -39.60 -67.79
C ALA A 876 7.33 -38.75 -67.52
N ARG A 877 7.17 -38.23 -66.29
CA ARG A 877 6.05 -37.36 -65.91
C ARG A 877 6.19 -35.93 -66.42
N ASP A 878 7.42 -35.41 -66.46
CA ASP A 878 7.85 -34.04 -66.84
C ASP A 878 6.73 -32.99 -66.88
N THR A 879 6.05 -32.80 -65.76
CA THR A 879 4.79 -32.03 -65.70
C THR A 879 4.95 -30.55 -66.04
N LYS A 880 6.19 -30.05 -65.99
CA LYS A 880 6.56 -28.66 -66.26
C LYS A 880 7.43 -28.50 -67.51
N GLY A 881 7.74 -29.58 -68.23
CA GLY A 881 8.62 -29.56 -69.41
C GLY A 881 10.10 -29.29 -69.10
N LEU A 882 10.50 -29.29 -67.82
CA LEU A 882 11.83 -28.88 -67.36
C LEU A 882 12.90 -29.90 -67.77
N TYR A 883 12.58 -31.20 -67.75
CA TYR A 883 13.52 -32.24 -68.17
C TYR A 883 13.73 -32.22 -69.68
N LYS A 884 12.66 -31.99 -70.45
CA LYS A 884 12.74 -31.79 -71.90
C LYS A 884 13.61 -30.57 -72.25
N GLN A 885 13.41 -29.44 -71.57
CA GLN A 885 14.23 -28.22 -71.75
C GLN A 885 15.70 -28.43 -71.36
N ALA A 886 15.97 -29.13 -70.25
CA ALA A 886 17.34 -29.48 -69.86
C ALA A 886 18.01 -30.39 -70.89
N SER A 887 17.29 -31.38 -71.44
CA SER A 887 17.80 -32.26 -72.50
C SER A 887 18.08 -31.53 -73.82
N ALA A 888 17.36 -30.43 -74.08
CA ALA A 888 17.57 -29.57 -75.24
C ALA A 888 18.69 -28.52 -75.02
N GLY A 889 19.31 -28.48 -73.84
CA GLY A 889 20.35 -27.51 -73.49
C GLY A 889 19.82 -26.11 -73.14
N GLU A 890 18.50 -25.96 -72.96
CA GLU A 890 17.87 -24.68 -72.61
C GLU A 890 18.00 -24.38 -71.09
N ILE A 891 18.14 -25.42 -70.27
CA ILE A 891 18.39 -25.32 -68.81
C ILE A 891 19.67 -26.08 -68.47
N ASN A 892 20.76 -25.35 -68.21
CA ASN A 892 22.08 -25.95 -67.96
C ASN A 892 22.27 -26.51 -66.54
N ASN A 893 21.50 -26.03 -65.55
CA ASN A 893 21.70 -26.33 -64.13
C ASN A 893 20.45 -26.91 -63.44
N LEU A 894 19.72 -27.79 -64.12
CA LEU A 894 18.51 -28.41 -63.56
C LEU A 894 18.84 -29.27 -62.34
N ILE A 895 18.13 -29.02 -61.24
CA ILE A 895 18.30 -29.73 -59.96
C ILE A 895 18.03 -31.23 -60.15
N GLY A 896 18.96 -32.07 -59.72
CA GLY A 896 18.89 -33.54 -59.80
C GLY A 896 19.31 -34.12 -61.16
N VAL A 897 19.67 -33.29 -62.14
CA VAL A 897 20.19 -33.71 -63.46
C VAL A 897 21.60 -33.16 -63.69
N SER A 898 21.86 -31.90 -63.31
CA SER A 898 23.19 -31.30 -63.38
C SER A 898 24.01 -31.64 -62.13
N ALA A 899 25.28 -32.01 -62.32
CA ALA A 899 26.22 -32.22 -61.22
C ALA A 899 26.44 -30.96 -60.36
N ALA A 900 26.18 -29.77 -60.91
CA ALA A 900 26.30 -28.50 -60.19
C ALA A 900 25.14 -28.23 -59.21
N ASN A 901 24.01 -28.94 -59.35
CA ASN A 901 22.84 -28.83 -58.48
C ASN A 901 22.29 -30.23 -58.18
N PRO A 902 22.98 -31.04 -57.34
CA PRO A 902 22.49 -32.35 -56.95
C PRO A 902 21.19 -32.21 -56.12
N TYR A 903 20.40 -33.28 -56.10
CA TYR A 903 19.35 -33.44 -55.11
C TYR A 903 19.84 -34.39 -54.03
N GLU A 904 20.00 -33.89 -52.81
CA GLU A 904 20.39 -34.67 -51.64
C GLU A 904 19.14 -35.29 -51.02
N ILE A 905 19.09 -36.62 -51.03
CA ILE A 905 18.03 -37.40 -50.39
C ILE A 905 18.02 -37.07 -48.89
N PRO A 906 16.86 -36.81 -48.26
CA PRO A 906 16.80 -36.57 -46.82
C PRO A 906 17.27 -37.78 -46.01
N ASP A 907 18.20 -37.57 -45.09
CA ASP A 907 18.73 -38.63 -44.22
C ASP A 907 17.74 -39.08 -43.14
N ASP A 908 16.88 -38.16 -42.68
CA ASP A 908 15.94 -38.36 -41.56
C ASP A 908 14.62 -37.59 -41.81
N ALA A 909 13.94 -37.92 -42.92
CA ALA A 909 12.61 -37.36 -43.17
C ALA A 909 11.58 -37.99 -42.22
N ASP A 910 10.67 -37.15 -41.70
CA ASP A 910 9.57 -37.60 -40.83
C ASP A 910 8.64 -38.60 -41.54
N LEU A 911 8.47 -38.44 -42.86
CA LEU A 911 7.69 -39.36 -43.68
C LEU A 911 8.26 -39.53 -45.10
N GLU A 912 8.38 -40.77 -45.56
CA GLU A 912 8.72 -41.10 -46.94
C GLU A 912 7.48 -41.58 -47.72
N LEU A 913 7.22 -40.93 -48.86
CA LEU A 913 6.16 -41.27 -49.80
C LEU A 913 6.75 -41.84 -51.10
N LYS A 914 6.54 -43.13 -51.37
CA LYS A 914 6.95 -43.78 -52.62
C LYS A 914 5.97 -43.49 -53.74
N THR A 915 6.01 -42.26 -54.25
CA THR A 915 5.04 -41.71 -55.21
C THR A 915 5.10 -42.33 -56.61
N ASP A 916 6.10 -43.16 -56.91
CA ASP A 916 6.19 -43.98 -58.12
C ASP A 916 5.58 -45.38 -57.97
N GLN A 917 5.31 -45.81 -56.73
CA GLN A 917 4.74 -47.13 -56.40
C GLN A 917 3.33 -47.05 -55.81
N LYS A 918 2.96 -45.90 -55.23
CA LYS A 918 1.66 -45.67 -54.57
C LYS A 918 0.80 -44.67 -55.35
N THR A 919 -0.51 -44.82 -55.27
CA THR A 919 -1.46 -43.82 -55.79
C THR A 919 -1.44 -42.56 -54.93
N VAL A 920 -1.99 -41.45 -55.44
CA VAL A 920 -2.12 -40.20 -54.68
C VAL A 920 -2.92 -40.43 -53.40
N ASP A 921 -4.04 -41.14 -53.48
CA ASP A 921 -4.90 -41.41 -52.31
C ASP A 921 -4.16 -42.22 -51.24
N GLN A 922 -3.40 -43.24 -51.64
CA GLN A 922 -2.56 -44.03 -50.71
C GLN A 922 -1.46 -43.18 -50.05
N CYS A 923 -0.90 -42.21 -50.78
CA CYS A 923 0.09 -41.28 -50.22
C CYS A 923 -0.55 -40.30 -49.23
N VAL A 924 -1.75 -39.79 -49.53
CA VAL A 924 -2.47 -38.89 -48.63
C VAL A 924 -2.92 -39.63 -47.36
N GLU A 925 -3.43 -40.86 -47.49
CA GLU A 925 -3.78 -41.72 -46.35
C GLU A 925 -2.58 -41.93 -45.42
N GLN A 926 -1.39 -42.19 -45.99
CA GLN A 926 -0.15 -42.32 -45.22
C GLN A 926 0.22 -41.04 -44.46
N VAL A 927 0.00 -39.85 -45.06
CA VAL A 927 0.22 -38.56 -44.36
C VAL A 927 -0.81 -38.37 -43.24
N ILE A 928 -2.08 -38.68 -43.49
CA ILE A 928 -3.15 -38.56 -42.49
C ILE A 928 -2.92 -39.50 -41.31
N GLU A 929 -2.50 -40.74 -41.56
CA GLU A 929 -2.13 -41.70 -40.52
C GLU A 929 -0.98 -41.18 -39.67
N TYR A 930 0.06 -40.61 -40.29
CA TYR A 930 1.14 -39.95 -39.56
C TYR A 930 0.62 -38.81 -38.68
N LEU A 931 -0.22 -37.93 -39.22
CA LEU A 931 -0.79 -36.80 -38.48
C LEU A 931 -1.68 -37.25 -37.30
N ASN A 932 -2.45 -38.32 -37.46
CA ASN A 932 -3.24 -38.92 -36.38
C ASN A 932 -2.32 -39.46 -35.27
N ASN A 933 -1.31 -40.24 -35.63
CA ASN A 933 -0.39 -40.88 -34.68
C ASN A 933 0.45 -39.87 -33.88
N HIS A 934 0.63 -38.66 -34.41
CA HIS A 934 1.41 -37.58 -33.78
C HIS A 934 0.53 -36.45 -33.22
N GLY A 935 -0.77 -36.68 -33.03
CA GLY A 935 -1.67 -35.78 -32.30
C GLY A 935 -2.14 -34.53 -33.05
N TRP A 936 -1.86 -34.42 -34.35
CA TRP A 936 -2.29 -33.27 -35.17
C TRP A 936 -3.76 -33.34 -35.59
N LEU A 937 -4.32 -34.55 -35.61
CA LEU A 937 -5.71 -34.83 -35.91
C LEU A 937 -6.28 -35.61 -34.71
N VAL A 938 -6.86 -34.89 -33.76
CA VAL A 938 -7.56 -35.50 -32.62
C VAL A 938 -8.81 -36.20 -33.15
N ALA A 939 -8.98 -37.50 -32.87
CA ALA A 939 -10.23 -38.19 -33.06
C ALA A 939 -11.26 -37.64 -32.06
N GLU A 940 -12.43 -37.21 -32.55
CA GLU A 940 -13.57 -36.84 -31.69
C GLU A 940 -13.95 -37.96 -30.71
#